data_AF-A0A923CT83-F1
#
_entry.id   AF-A0A923CT83-F1
#
_cell.length_a   1.000
_cell.length_b   1.000
_cell.length_c   1.000
_cell.angle_alpha   90.00
_cell.angle_beta   90.00
_cell.angle_gamma   90.00
#
_symmetry.space_group_name_H-M   'P 1'
#
loop_
_entity.id
_entity.type
_entity.pdbx_description
1 polymer ?
#
loop_
_entity_poly.entity_id
_entity_poly.type
_entity_poly.pdbx_seq_one_letter_code
_entity_poly.pdbx_strand_id
1 'polypeptide(L)'
;MKVSKIMNKNKWLYLPIELKVRELESRILMACEASERGYRVVLGHKNEIQTNLSIMPQGIFLTYGMAENLLPILENATNFGHQIIAQDEEGLVVWQHGRYQKYRISNKTLNLIQYVFTWGDNQKQLISETFPEYSTKIITTGSPRIDLLREPYNKVFDDRVEKIKKTYGPYILVNTNFGLVNNFKGMTDYYEHVKKAYNLTTDYDEAFHKSRFEFQNQLNGYFIEMIKALSNSFPKIKIIVRPHPAENHDTNRKIFHDFNNVIIHHEGCVIPWLKASEVMIHNGCTTGVEAVILDKAAVTYRPIKNDLIETFLPSFVSHEAFTLNDLVSIVASYLDGKRIFEDKKNSNEMNYYVANLRNSYAVDQIIDTLDRIKIDNNDSRTKPFFEYLEKQKYTNFDNSDFLFGANDITSRYVRHKFSGLSKVEVNYLLSKFQTISGRFQDVSAKRIGPSMYLFESKKNRLSPIKLIKRLLYKFTSNLPDLKKIKSTDPYINKGKSSLNSIQCPENLDKTFPRNLPQATLISEISLGNQGGSQLFIGDINNDGIKEFIWLQSAGIFKSDLFAQSEHFNERQDPGFNQHLFCLTATDQNNRLLWQVGAPYTQSSPSFVSHACEQMVSIADIDADGQNEVIVLDSSNNLLILDGLNGKIKASIKLPADNFSIVKTSIKEGTRQGNRILIGNADKPYMPYEYGNPWLFYNGNLELIHQGEYIGAGHNAVVFDANADGVDEFLIGYQLVDINGQVIWTMDKWENRKMDEPAEQHVDDISIVKIDNDWFAAIAGSDQLYFIDSAGRCKWEKKLPHPQYTVVLSKGKEARIIVLNQREIMNCFDINGTLLWERLFPEHWPIKRPLSSYTVRPIHMNAPAAIIRRSEGNPDLFVYKEGGWPYGIDSNGSPCLFFPPTSYAETKDMRPKLRRINDHGLSFESEAFDSAGDGTSRVIIYNRRYAWIYTL
;
A
#
# COMPACT_ATOMS: atom_id res chain seq x y z
N MET A 1 50.29 15.33 -2.06
CA MET A 1 50.34 14.81 -3.44
C MET A 1 48.97 14.99 -4.08
N LYS A 2 48.84 15.91 -5.07
CA LYS A 2 47.69 16.21 -5.97
C LYS A 2 46.27 15.66 -5.60
N VAL A 3 45.60 16.19 -4.57
CA VAL A 3 44.15 15.91 -4.34
C VAL A 3 43.24 16.97 -4.99
N SER A 4 43.78 18.13 -5.38
CA SER A 4 43.01 19.24 -5.97
C SER A 4 42.66 19.09 -7.46
N LYS A 5 42.99 17.96 -8.11
CA LYS A 5 42.81 17.77 -9.56
C LYS A 5 41.91 16.59 -10.00
N ILE A 6 41.17 15.97 -9.08
CA ILE A 6 40.10 14.99 -9.41
C ILE A 6 38.72 15.54 -9.01
N MET A 7 38.48 16.83 -9.24
CA MET A 7 37.12 17.36 -9.30
C MET A 7 36.73 17.43 -10.78
N ASN A 8 36.27 16.31 -11.32
CA ASN A 8 35.79 16.24 -12.69
C ASN A 8 34.32 15.85 -12.70
N LYS A 9 33.48 16.86 -12.98
CA LYS A 9 32.25 16.88 -13.80
C LYS A 9 31.22 15.76 -13.56
N ASN A 10 29.95 16.15 -13.44
CA ASN A 10 28.76 15.33 -13.19
C ASN A 10 28.71 14.02 -14.02
N LYS A 11 29.36 12.95 -13.54
CA LYS A 11 29.33 11.62 -14.18
C LYS A 11 27.96 10.97 -13.99
N TRP A 12 27.53 10.19 -14.97
CA TRP A 12 26.29 9.43 -14.89
C TRP A 12 26.54 7.99 -14.44
N LEU A 13 25.68 7.48 -13.55
CA LEU A 13 25.67 6.07 -13.11
C LEU A 13 24.26 5.51 -13.27
N TYR A 14 24.13 4.36 -13.91
CA TYR A 14 22.87 3.68 -14.19
C TYR A 14 22.79 2.39 -13.39
N LEU A 15 21.81 2.32 -12.49
CA LEU A 15 21.60 1.24 -11.52
C LEU A 15 20.28 0.50 -11.80
N PRO A 16 20.27 -0.49 -12.69
CA PRO A 16 19.11 -1.35 -12.89
C PRO A 16 18.84 -2.24 -11.69
N ILE A 17 17.55 -2.51 -11.46
CA ILE A 17 17.03 -3.44 -10.46
C ILE A 17 16.32 -4.58 -11.19
N GLU A 18 16.76 -5.82 -10.95
CA GLU A 18 16.09 -7.02 -11.44
C GLU A 18 15.12 -7.60 -10.40
N LEU A 19 15.59 -7.79 -9.17
CA LEU A 19 14.84 -8.37 -8.05
C LEU A 19 14.72 -7.33 -6.93
N LYS A 20 13.58 -6.64 -6.87
CA LYS A 20 13.36 -5.54 -5.92
C LYS A 20 13.62 -5.95 -4.48
N VAL A 21 13.10 -7.12 -4.06
CA VAL A 21 13.25 -7.64 -2.69
C VAL A 21 14.69 -7.99 -2.31
N ARG A 22 15.63 -8.03 -3.27
CA ARG A 22 17.05 -8.32 -3.04
C ARG A 22 17.95 -7.10 -3.18
N GLU A 23 17.61 -6.20 -4.09
CA GLU A 23 18.55 -5.18 -4.58
C GLU A 23 18.17 -3.75 -4.16
N LEU A 24 16.92 -3.46 -3.81
CA LEU A 24 16.46 -2.08 -3.67
C LEU A 24 17.26 -1.28 -2.63
N GLU A 25 17.38 -1.77 -1.40
CA GLU A 25 18.07 -1.05 -0.34
C GLU A 25 19.57 -0.84 -0.65
N SER A 26 20.24 -1.83 -1.25
CA SER A 26 21.68 -1.75 -1.55
C SER A 26 21.96 -0.84 -2.74
N ARG A 27 21.06 -0.84 -3.74
CA ARG A 27 21.11 0.07 -4.89
C ARG A 27 20.84 1.53 -4.47
N ILE A 28 19.91 1.77 -3.54
CA ILE A 28 19.70 3.11 -2.98
C ILE A 28 20.91 3.57 -2.16
N LEU A 29 21.51 2.71 -1.34
CA LEU A 29 22.74 3.04 -0.62
C LEU A 29 23.87 3.43 -1.60
N MET A 30 24.05 2.65 -2.67
CA MET A 30 25.02 2.95 -3.73
C MET A 30 24.70 4.27 -4.46
N ALA A 31 23.41 4.55 -4.73
CA ALA A 31 22.98 5.81 -5.31
C ALA A 31 23.27 7.01 -4.41
N CYS A 32 23.07 6.87 -3.09
CA CYS A 32 23.41 7.89 -2.10
C CYS A 32 24.91 8.18 -2.09
N GLU A 33 25.75 7.14 -2.02
CA GLU A 33 27.21 7.27 -1.99
C GLU A 33 27.75 7.93 -3.27
N ALA A 34 27.29 7.48 -4.44
CA ALA A 34 27.71 8.05 -5.71
C ALA A 34 27.23 9.51 -5.85
N SER A 35 25.98 9.81 -5.48
CA SER A 35 25.42 11.16 -5.60
C SER A 35 26.11 12.16 -4.67
N GLU A 36 26.47 11.74 -3.45
CA GLU A 36 27.26 12.58 -2.53
C GLU A 36 28.65 12.93 -3.10
N ARG A 37 29.20 12.05 -3.96
CA ARG A 37 30.45 12.29 -4.69
C ARG A 37 30.27 13.07 -6.00
N GLY A 38 29.05 13.52 -6.30
CA GLY A 38 28.75 14.35 -7.46
C GLY A 38 28.34 13.57 -8.71
N TYR A 39 28.04 12.28 -8.60
CA TYR A 39 27.40 11.55 -9.69
C TYR A 39 25.93 11.97 -9.82
N ARG A 40 25.41 11.87 -11.04
CA ARG A 40 23.97 11.79 -11.31
C ARG A 40 23.62 10.33 -11.48
N VAL A 41 22.79 9.79 -10.61
CA VAL A 41 22.49 8.36 -10.59
C VAL A 41 21.06 8.14 -11.05
N VAL A 42 20.86 7.33 -12.07
CA VAL A 42 19.54 6.87 -12.49
C VAL A 42 19.34 5.44 -11.99
N LEU A 43 18.35 5.24 -11.13
CA LEU A 43 17.97 3.95 -10.56
C LEU A 43 16.56 3.58 -11.00
N GLY A 44 16.30 2.32 -11.37
CA GLY A 44 14.97 1.89 -11.80
C GLY A 44 14.90 0.44 -12.26
N HIS A 45 13.74 0.00 -12.75
CA HIS A 45 13.58 -1.36 -13.26
C HIS A 45 14.51 -1.61 -14.46
N LYS A 46 15.12 -2.80 -14.53
CA LYS A 46 16.11 -3.12 -15.56
C LYS A 46 15.61 -2.85 -16.99
N ASN A 47 14.36 -3.21 -17.32
CA ASN A 47 13.86 -3.05 -18.67
C ASN A 47 13.73 -1.57 -19.05
N GLU A 48 13.31 -0.72 -18.12
CA GLU A 48 13.12 0.72 -18.37
C GLU A 48 14.45 1.45 -18.59
N ILE A 49 15.47 1.10 -17.80
CA ILE A 49 16.82 1.65 -18.00
C ILE A 49 17.37 1.17 -19.36
N GLN A 50 17.23 -0.12 -19.65
CA GLN A 50 17.77 -0.72 -20.89
C GLN A 50 17.16 -0.12 -22.16
N THR A 51 15.84 0.10 -22.19
CA THR A 51 15.17 0.68 -23.37
C THR A 51 15.52 2.14 -23.60
N ASN A 52 15.99 2.85 -22.57
CA ASN A 52 16.34 4.28 -22.65
C ASN A 52 17.84 4.55 -22.77
N LEU A 53 18.72 3.53 -22.83
CA LEU A 53 20.18 3.73 -22.95
C LEU A 53 20.57 4.60 -24.16
N SER A 54 19.84 4.52 -25.27
CA SER A 54 20.14 5.31 -26.47
C SER A 54 20.04 6.83 -26.27
N ILE A 55 19.11 7.26 -25.42
CA ILE A 55 18.84 8.68 -25.14
C ILE A 55 19.51 9.18 -23.85
N MET A 56 20.01 8.26 -23.02
CA MET A 56 20.71 8.59 -21.78
C MET A 56 22.15 9.06 -22.06
N PRO A 57 22.68 10.04 -21.30
CA PRO A 57 24.06 10.48 -21.45
C PRO A 57 25.09 9.37 -21.20
N GLN A 58 26.26 9.44 -21.83
CA GLN A 58 27.36 8.50 -21.57
C GLN A 58 27.64 8.46 -20.07
N GLY A 59 27.76 7.24 -19.57
CA GLY A 59 27.86 6.99 -18.13
C GLY A 59 28.27 5.56 -17.86
N ILE A 60 28.23 5.20 -16.59
CA ILE A 60 28.58 3.86 -16.12
C ILE A 60 27.30 3.06 -15.96
N PHE A 61 27.19 1.92 -16.64
CA PHE A 61 26.07 1.01 -16.54
C PHE A 61 26.46 -0.22 -15.70
N LEU A 62 25.73 -0.46 -14.62
CA LEU A 62 25.90 -1.66 -13.79
C LEU A 62 25.06 -2.81 -14.37
N THR A 63 25.72 -3.85 -14.89
CA THR A 63 25.03 -5.08 -15.28
C THR A 63 24.76 -5.97 -14.06
N TYR A 64 23.59 -6.62 -14.06
CA TYR A 64 23.13 -7.56 -13.02
C TYR A 64 23.64 -9.00 -13.22
N GLY A 65 24.54 -9.21 -14.19
CA GLY A 65 25.16 -10.51 -14.43
C GLY A 65 26.20 -10.46 -15.55
N MET A 66 26.81 -11.61 -15.84
CA MET A 66 27.90 -11.75 -16.82
C MET A 66 27.69 -12.92 -17.79
N ALA A 67 26.51 -13.54 -17.80
CA ALA A 67 26.23 -14.68 -18.68
C ALA A 67 26.02 -14.24 -20.13
N GLU A 68 26.23 -15.16 -21.09
CA GLU A 68 26.21 -14.85 -22.53
C GLU A 68 24.88 -14.30 -23.03
N ASN A 69 23.76 -14.66 -22.39
CA ASN A 69 22.44 -14.13 -22.71
C ASN A 69 22.32 -12.60 -22.50
N LEU A 70 23.26 -11.98 -21.77
CA LEU A 70 23.31 -10.53 -21.59
C LEU A 70 24.12 -9.83 -22.70
N LEU A 71 24.81 -10.56 -23.56
CA LEU A 71 25.66 -9.98 -24.61
C LEU A 71 24.92 -8.91 -25.46
N PRO A 72 23.69 -9.13 -25.96
CA PRO A 72 23.02 -8.13 -26.79
C PRO A 72 22.80 -6.78 -26.09
N ILE A 73 22.48 -6.81 -24.79
CA ILE A 73 22.27 -5.55 -24.05
C ILE A 73 23.59 -4.87 -23.70
N LEU A 74 24.66 -5.64 -23.45
CA LEU A 74 25.99 -5.08 -23.20
C LEU A 74 26.61 -4.48 -24.48
N GLU A 75 26.41 -5.10 -25.63
CA GLU A 75 26.79 -4.53 -26.93
C GLU A 75 26.02 -3.24 -27.20
N ASN A 76 24.71 -3.21 -26.96
CA ASN A 76 23.91 -1.99 -27.08
C ASN A 76 24.42 -0.87 -26.16
N ALA A 77 24.69 -1.16 -24.89
CA ALA A 77 25.24 -0.18 -23.95
C ALA A 77 26.60 0.37 -24.43
N THR A 78 27.46 -0.51 -24.95
CA THR A 78 28.77 -0.14 -25.50
C THR A 78 28.64 0.72 -26.76
N ASN A 79 27.73 0.36 -27.68
CA ASN A 79 27.45 1.10 -28.92
C ASN A 79 26.95 2.53 -28.64
N PHE A 80 26.22 2.72 -27.53
CA PHE A 80 25.78 4.03 -27.06
C PHE A 80 26.83 4.74 -26.17
N GLY A 81 28.05 4.21 -26.07
CA GLY A 81 29.19 4.84 -25.38
C GLY A 81 29.17 4.70 -23.85
N HIS A 82 28.34 3.82 -23.29
CA HIS A 82 28.36 3.55 -21.85
C HIS A 82 29.53 2.64 -21.47
N GLN A 83 30.10 2.88 -20.29
CA GLN A 83 31.11 2.02 -19.68
C GLN A 83 30.41 0.99 -18.80
N ILE A 84 30.77 -0.28 -18.92
CA ILE A 84 30.06 -1.36 -18.24
C ILE A 84 30.84 -1.84 -17.03
N ILE A 85 30.18 -1.94 -15.89
CA ILE A 85 30.70 -2.60 -14.69
C ILE A 85 29.77 -3.75 -14.30
N ALA A 86 30.29 -4.77 -13.61
CA ALA A 86 29.50 -5.92 -13.22
C ALA A 86 29.66 -6.27 -11.75
N GLN A 87 28.55 -6.67 -11.13
CA GLN A 87 28.53 -7.41 -9.88
C GLN A 87 27.41 -8.44 -9.94
N ASP A 88 27.75 -9.72 -9.73
CA ASP A 88 26.76 -10.80 -9.68
C ASP A 88 26.08 -10.80 -8.29
N GLU A 89 24.79 -10.42 -8.24
CA GLU A 89 24.00 -10.38 -6.99
C GLU A 89 23.85 -11.76 -6.32
N GLU A 90 24.09 -12.84 -7.07
CA GLU A 90 24.00 -14.22 -6.61
C GLU A 90 25.40 -14.88 -6.60
N GLY A 91 26.46 -14.08 -6.50
CA GLY A 91 27.86 -14.48 -6.62
C GLY A 91 28.55 -14.93 -5.33
N LEU A 92 27.85 -14.94 -4.18
CA LEU A 92 28.41 -15.38 -2.90
C LEU A 92 28.35 -16.91 -2.72
N VAL A 93 27.21 -17.50 -3.08
CA VAL A 93 26.93 -18.93 -2.93
C VAL A 93 26.80 -19.52 -4.33
N VAL A 94 27.94 -19.94 -4.88
CA VAL A 94 28.08 -20.33 -6.28
C VAL A 94 28.26 -21.83 -6.45
N TRP A 95 27.97 -22.32 -7.66
CA TRP A 95 28.12 -23.73 -8.00
C TRP A 95 29.59 -24.12 -8.12
N GLN A 96 29.93 -25.25 -7.54
CA GLN A 96 31.30 -25.78 -7.51
C GLN A 96 31.67 -26.48 -8.83
N HIS A 97 32.94 -26.91 -8.93
CA HIS A 97 33.48 -27.70 -10.04
C HIS A 97 33.36 -27.01 -11.42
N GLY A 98 33.73 -25.73 -11.51
CA GLY A 98 33.76 -24.99 -12.79
C GLY A 98 32.39 -24.55 -13.33
N ARG A 99 31.30 -24.93 -12.66
CA ARG A 99 29.93 -24.67 -13.15
C ARG A 99 29.52 -23.21 -13.01
N TYR A 100 29.99 -22.51 -11.98
CA TYR A 100 29.79 -21.08 -11.86
C TYR A 100 30.32 -20.35 -13.11
N GLN A 101 31.57 -20.62 -13.48
CA GLN A 101 32.23 -20.00 -14.61
C GLN A 101 31.55 -20.37 -15.93
N LYS A 102 31.18 -21.64 -16.11
CA LYS A 102 30.49 -22.11 -17.31
C LYS A 102 29.15 -21.41 -17.56
N TYR A 103 28.32 -21.26 -16.52
CA TYR A 103 26.92 -20.86 -16.71
C TYR A 103 26.63 -19.39 -16.40
N ARG A 104 27.49 -18.73 -15.63
CA ARG A 104 27.25 -17.34 -15.18
C ARG A 104 28.17 -16.33 -15.82
N ILE A 105 29.21 -16.77 -16.52
CA ILE A 105 30.27 -15.92 -17.04
C ILE A 105 30.56 -16.31 -18.48
N SER A 106 30.60 -15.33 -19.36
CA SER A 106 31.02 -15.52 -20.75
C SER A 106 32.25 -14.68 -21.05
N ASN A 107 33.18 -15.24 -21.82
CA ASN A 107 34.34 -14.49 -22.32
C ASN A 107 33.89 -13.25 -23.12
N LYS A 108 32.82 -13.39 -23.90
CA LYS A 108 32.29 -12.31 -24.76
C LYS A 108 31.78 -11.13 -23.95
N THR A 109 31.03 -11.40 -22.87
CA THR A 109 30.53 -10.34 -21.98
C THR A 109 31.64 -9.75 -21.14
N LEU A 110 32.56 -10.58 -20.63
CA LEU A 110 33.75 -10.10 -19.90
C LEU A 110 34.57 -9.14 -20.76
N ASN A 111 34.74 -9.39 -22.06
CA ASN A 111 35.46 -8.49 -22.95
C ASN A 111 34.88 -7.06 -22.95
N LEU A 112 33.56 -6.90 -22.84
CA LEU A 112 32.88 -5.60 -22.81
C LEU A 112 32.89 -4.93 -21.43
N ILE A 113 33.13 -5.69 -20.36
CA ILE A 113 33.08 -5.20 -18.99
C ILE A 113 34.42 -4.55 -18.61
N GLN A 114 34.36 -3.33 -18.07
CA GLN A 114 35.52 -2.56 -17.64
C GLN A 114 36.04 -3.01 -16.26
N TYR A 115 35.15 -3.31 -15.32
CA TYR A 115 35.49 -3.85 -13.99
C TYR A 115 34.44 -4.85 -13.51
N VAL A 116 34.90 -5.93 -12.87
CA VAL A 116 34.07 -6.93 -12.20
C VAL A 116 34.33 -6.83 -10.70
N PHE A 117 33.28 -6.59 -9.92
CA PHE A 117 33.34 -6.50 -8.47
C PHE A 117 32.90 -7.81 -7.84
N THR A 118 33.76 -8.38 -6.99
CA THR A 118 33.51 -9.68 -6.37
C THR A 118 33.17 -9.57 -4.88
N TRP A 119 32.37 -10.53 -4.40
CA TRP A 119 31.97 -10.66 -3.00
C TRP A 119 33.16 -10.95 -2.08
N GLY A 120 34.15 -11.68 -2.59
CA GLY A 120 35.36 -12.07 -1.87
C GLY A 120 36.46 -12.52 -2.82
N ASP A 121 37.57 -12.97 -2.24
CA ASP A 121 38.70 -13.50 -2.98
C ASP A 121 38.37 -14.84 -3.63
N ASN A 122 37.48 -15.64 -3.01
CA ASN A 122 37.02 -16.89 -3.61
C ASN A 122 36.46 -16.68 -5.02
N GLN A 123 35.47 -15.81 -5.15
CA GLN A 123 34.86 -15.52 -6.44
C GLN A 123 35.88 -14.90 -7.39
N LYS A 124 36.75 -14.00 -6.92
CA LYS A 124 37.83 -13.44 -7.76
C LYS A 124 38.75 -14.53 -8.32
N GLN A 125 39.17 -15.47 -7.48
CA GLN A 125 40.02 -16.58 -7.87
C GLN A 125 39.33 -17.46 -8.92
N LEU A 126 38.08 -17.87 -8.68
CA LEU A 126 37.30 -18.69 -9.62
C LEU A 126 37.21 -18.06 -11.02
N ILE A 127 36.99 -16.75 -11.10
CA ILE A 127 36.92 -16.02 -12.38
C ILE A 127 38.32 -15.89 -13.00
N SER A 128 39.32 -15.49 -12.21
CA SER A 128 40.67 -15.20 -12.70
C SER A 128 41.40 -16.46 -13.17
N GLU A 129 41.15 -17.61 -12.56
CA GLU A 129 41.72 -18.90 -12.99
C GLU A 129 41.14 -19.36 -14.34
N THR A 130 39.86 -19.07 -14.59
CA THR A 130 39.21 -19.46 -15.86
C THR A 130 39.48 -18.47 -16.98
N PHE A 131 39.60 -17.17 -16.64
CA PHE A 131 39.83 -16.09 -17.59
C PHE A 131 41.01 -15.20 -17.15
N PRO A 132 42.25 -15.72 -17.19
CA PRO A 132 43.44 -15.05 -16.64
C PRO A 132 43.72 -13.69 -17.29
N GLU A 133 43.36 -13.50 -18.56
CA GLU A 133 43.52 -12.26 -19.31
C GLU A 133 42.75 -11.07 -18.71
N TYR A 134 41.72 -11.33 -17.91
CA TYR A 134 40.90 -10.28 -17.26
C TYR A 134 41.22 -10.07 -15.79
N SER A 135 42.20 -10.77 -15.22
CA SER A 135 42.53 -10.74 -13.78
C SER A 135 42.73 -9.33 -13.21
N THR A 136 43.26 -8.41 -14.02
CA THR A 136 43.56 -7.01 -13.61
C THR A 136 42.30 -6.16 -13.43
N LYS A 137 41.18 -6.53 -14.06
CA LYS A 137 39.90 -5.83 -13.92
C LYS A 137 38.92 -6.50 -12.96
N ILE A 138 39.30 -7.61 -12.34
CA ILE A 138 38.51 -8.30 -11.31
C ILE A 138 38.98 -7.82 -9.93
N ILE A 139 38.09 -7.12 -9.22
CA ILE A 139 38.41 -6.38 -7.99
C ILE A 139 37.57 -6.93 -6.84
N THR A 140 38.24 -7.38 -5.79
CA THR A 140 37.58 -7.78 -4.55
C THR A 140 37.16 -6.52 -3.78
N THR A 141 35.86 -6.24 -3.76
CA THR A 141 35.30 -5.10 -2.99
C THR A 141 34.39 -5.56 -1.86
N GLY A 142 33.79 -6.74 -1.97
CA GLY A 142 32.60 -7.09 -1.22
C GLY A 142 31.33 -6.68 -1.97
N SER A 143 30.18 -6.88 -1.33
CA SER A 143 28.87 -6.54 -1.88
C SER A 143 28.18 -5.41 -1.10
N PRO A 144 27.58 -4.40 -1.76
CA PRO A 144 26.69 -3.43 -1.14
C PRO A 144 25.56 -4.06 -0.32
N ARG A 145 25.14 -5.29 -0.66
CA ARG A 145 24.16 -6.05 0.10
C ARG A 145 24.66 -6.44 1.51
N ILE A 146 25.95 -6.75 1.65
CA ILE A 146 26.56 -7.05 2.96
C ILE A 146 26.85 -5.77 3.75
N ASP A 147 27.04 -4.62 3.09
CA ASP A 147 27.13 -3.34 3.80
C ASP A 147 25.88 -3.06 4.64
N LEU A 148 24.70 -3.48 4.15
CA LEU A 148 23.43 -3.39 4.87
C LEU A 148 23.34 -4.29 6.11
N LEU A 149 24.29 -5.20 6.33
CA LEU A 149 24.35 -6.03 7.53
C LEU A 149 25.26 -5.44 8.61
N ARG A 150 25.97 -4.35 8.28
CA ARG A 150 26.92 -3.68 9.15
C ARG A 150 26.35 -2.35 9.63
N GLU A 151 26.67 -1.96 10.86
CA GLU A 151 26.41 -0.62 11.36
C GLU A 151 27.10 0.42 10.46
N PRO A 152 26.51 1.61 10.24
CA PRO A 152 25.18 2.02 10.69
C PRO A 152 24.06 1.56 9.76
N TYR A 153 24.37 0.99 8.59
CA TYR A 153 23.39 0.74 7.54
C TYR A 153 22.40 -0.37 7.88
N ASN A 154 22.76 -1.32 8.74
CA ASN A 154 21.84 -2.33 9.29
C ASN A 154 20.64 -1.73 10.05
N LYS A 155 20.71 -0.48 10.50
CA LYS A 155 19.62 0.24 11.18
C LYS A 155 18.52 0.72 10.25
N VAL A 156 18.74 0.68 8.92
CA VAL A 156 17.68 0.98 7.93
C VAL A 156 16.47 0.04 8.05
N PHE A 157 16.65 -1.09 8.75
CA PHE A 157 15.63 -2.10 8.96
C PHE A 157 14.93 -2.02 10.32
N ASP A 158 15.35 -1.17 11.26
CA ASP A 158 14.93 -1.28 12.67
C ASP A 158 13.42 -1.16 12.85
N ASP A 159 12.76 -0.17 12.23
CA ASP A 159 11.30 -0.03 12.25
C ASP A 159 10.59 -1.30 11.75
N ARG A 160 11.13 -1.94 10.71
CA ARG A 160 10.59 -3.20 10.15
C ARG A 160 10.82 -4.37 11.09
N VAL A 161 11.99 -4.44 11.73
CA VAL A 161 12.33 -5.45 12.73
C VAL A 161 11.40 -5.34 13.94
N GLU A 162 11.19 -4.14 14.46
CA GLU A 162 10.28 -3.89 15.58
C GLU A 162 8.85 -4.28 15.23
N LYS A 163 8.37 -3.92 14.03
CA LYS A 163 7.05 -4.32 13.55
C LYS A 163 6.93 -5.85 13.48
N ILE A 164 7.89 -6.55 12.88
CA ILE A 164 7.88 -8.02 12.77
C ILE A 164 7.87 -8.66 14.16
N LYS A 165 8.74 -8.21 15.08
CA LYS A 165 8.77 -8.73 16.46
C LYS A 165 7.44 -8.50 17.18
N LYS A 166 6.81 -7.32 17.01
CA LYS A 166 5.50 -7.01 17.60
C LYS A 166 4.40 -7.90 17.02
N THR A 167 4.44 -8.19 15.72
CA THR A 167 3.42 -8.99 15.03
C THR A 167 3.53 -10.48 15.33
N TYR A 168 4.74 -11.04 15.32
CA TYR A 168 4.93 -12.50 15.36
C TYR A 168 5.47 -13.02 16.69
N GLY A 169 5.93 -12.14 17.59
CA GLY A 169 6.64 -12.55 18.80
C GLY A 169 7.95 -13.28 18.48
N PRO A 170 8.46 -14.13 19.39
CA PRO A 170 9.56 -15.04 19.09
C PRO A 170 9.13 -16.08 18.04
N TYR A 171 9.96 -16.27 17.00
CA TYR A 171 9.67 -17.22 15.93
C TYR A 171 10.91 -17.90 15.36
N ILE A 172 10.67 -19.07 14.78
CA ILE A 172 11.62 -19.83 13.97
C ILE A 172 11.44 -19.39 12.51
N LEU A 173 12.52 -19.02 11.85
CA LEU A 173 12.51 -18.65 10.44
C LEU A 173 12.97 -19.84 9.59
N VAL A 174 12.22 -20.20 8.56
CA VAL A 174 12.60 -21.24 7.60
C VAL A 174 12.67 -20.63 6.21
N ASN A 175 13.87 -20.52 5.63
CA ASN A 175 14.03 -20.05 4.25
C ASN A 175 14.20 -21.25 3.32
N THR A 176 13.36 -21.36 2.29
CA THR A 176 13.45 -22.43 1.30
C THR A 176 14.06 -21.95 -0.02
N ASN A 177 14.57 -22.89 -0.81
CA ASN A 177 15.18 -22.64 -2.13
C ASN A 177 14.83 -23.74 -3.13
N PHE A 178 13.54 -24.05 -3.25
CA PHE A 178 13.03 -25.15 -4.06
C PHE A 178 12.44 -24.69 -5.40
N GLY A 179 12.91 -23.56 -5.94
CA GLY A 179 12.41 -23.01 -7.21
C GLY A 179 12.60 -23.92 -8.43
N LEU A 180 13.42 -24.97 -8.33
CA LEU A 180 13.63 -26.01 -9.35
C LEU A 180 12.46 -27.01 -9.42
N VAL A 181 11.87 -27.34 -8.27
CA VAL A 181 10.87 -28.40 -8.10
C VAL A 181 9.48 -27.87 -7.74
N ASN A 182 9.42 -26.65 -7.21
CA ASN A 182 8.20 -25.92 -6.89
C ASN A 182 8.19 -24.57 -7.62
N ASN A 183 8.39 -24.54 -8.95
CA ASN A 183 8.51 -23.27 -9.69
C ASN A 183 7.18 -22.52 -9.86
N PHE A 184 7.21 -21.18 -9.79
CA PHE A 184 6.04 -20.32 -10.04
C PHE A 184 5.37 -20.54 -11.42
N LYS A 185 6.14 -20.86 -12.46
CA LYS A 185 5.61 -21.11 -13.82
C LYS A 185 5.13 -22.55 -14.05
N GLY A 186 5.28 -23.44 -13.07
CA GLY A 186 5.04 -24.88 -13.24
C GLY A 186 6.28 -25.63 -13.74
N MET A 187 6.25 -26.97 -13.63
CA MET A 187 7.43 -27.83 -13.85
C MET A 187 7.77 -28.07 -15.33
N THR A 188 6.76 -28.26 -16.19
CA THR A 188 6.96 -28.59 -17.60
C THR A 188 7.71 -27.48 -18.34
N ASP A 189 7.40 -26.23 -18.03
CA ASP A 189 8.08 -25.06 -18.60
C ASP A 189 9.49 -24.86 -18.04
N TYR A 190 9.74 -25.31 -16.80
CA TYR A 190 11.01 -25.06 -16.12
C TYR A 190 12.15 -25.93 -16.67
N TYR A 191 11.93 -27.22 -16.93
CA TYR A 191 12.97 -28.10 -17.47
C TYR A 191 13.40 -27.67 -18.88
N GLU A 192 12.43 -27.39 -19.75
CA GLU A 192 12.69 -26.82 -21.09
C GLU A 192 13.39 -25.46 -21.00
N HIS A 193 13.01 -24.62 -20.03
CA HIS A 193 13.70 -23.35 -19.80
C HIS A 193 15.14 -23.54 -19.33
N VAL A 194 15.43 -24.48 -18.42
CA VAL A 194 16.80 -24.81 -17.99
C VAL A 194 17.61 -25.34 -19.17
N LYS A 195 17.05 -26.25 -19.96
CA LYS A 195 17.71 -26.80 -21.14
C LYS A 195 18.11 -25.71 -22.12
N LYS A 196 17.19 -24.78 -22.39
CA LYS A 196 17.40 -23.63 -23.27
C LYS A 196 18.33 -22.56 -22.70
N ALA A 197 18.16 -22.20 -21.42
CA ALA A 197 18.90 -21.12 -20.78
C ALA A 197 20.38 -21.45 -20.55
N TYR A 198 20.67 -22.72 -20.26
CA TYR A 198 22.04 -23.19 -20.04
C TYR A 198 22.64 -23.89 -21.27
N ASN A 199 21.91 -23.93 -22.38
CA ASN A 199 22.30 -24.59 -23.63
C ASN A 199 22.94 -25.95 -23.33
N LEU A 200 22.18 -26.87 -22.72
CA LEU A 200 22.69 -28.18 -22.31
C LEU A 200 23.01 -29.00 -23.56
N THR A 201 24.27 -28.97 -24.00
CA THR A 201 24.73 -29.62 -25.24
C THR A 201 25.45 -30.95 -25.00
N THR A 202 25.59 -31.39 -23.75
CA THR A 202 26.32 -32.62 -23.40
C THR A 202 25.55 -33.49 -22.43
N ASP A 203 25.70 -34.82 -22.58
CA ASP A 203 25.10 -35.81 -21.67
C ASP A 203 25.53 -35.60 -20.20
N TYR A 204 26.75 -35.09 -20.00
CA TYR A 204 27.29 -34.75 -18.68
C TYR A 204 26.52 -33.59 -18.02
N ASP A 205 26.16 -32.56 -18.79
CA ASP A 205 25.39 -31.44 -18.27
C ASP A 205 23.95 -31.85 -17.98
N GLU A 206 23.32 -32.62 -18.87
CA GLU A 206 21.98 -33.16 -18.64
C GLU A 206 21.94 -34.03 -17.37
N ALA A 207 22.93 -34.91 -17.17
CA ALA A 207 23.06 -35.73 -15.97
C ALA A 207 23.17 -34.88 -14.68
N PHE A 208 24.00 -33.84 -14.68
CA PHE A 208 24.12 -32.94 -13.52
C PHE A 208 22.79 -32.24 -13.19
N HIS A 209 22.10 -31.69 -14.19
CA HIS A 209 20.83 -31.00 -13.98
C HIS A 209 19.73 -31.96 -13.51
N LYS A 210 19.72 -33.20 -13.99
CA LYS A 210 18.84 -34.27 -13.50
C LYS A 210 19.13 -34.63 -12.04
N SER A 211 20.38 -34.89 -11.68
CA SER A 211 20.75 -35.18 -10.28
C SER A 211 20.43 -34.01 -9.35
N ARG A 212 20.58 -32.77 -9.83
CA ARG A 212 20.18 -31.57 -9.08
C ARG A 212 18.67 -31.51 -8.86
N PHE A 213 17.89 -31.85 -9.88
CA PHE A 213 16.43 -31.94 -9.78
C PHE A 213 16.02 -32.98 -8.73
N GLU A 214 16.57 -34.19 -8.83
CA GLU A 214 16.28 -35.29 -7.91
C GLU A 214 16.65 -34.93 -6.46
N PHE A 215 17.83 -34.35 -6.25
CA PHE A 215 18.29 -33.91 -4.93
C PHE A 215 17.38 -32.83 -4.32
N GLN A 216 17.02 -31.78 -5.07
CA GLN A 216 16.11 -30.75 -4.56
C GLN A 216 14.70 -31.29 -4.32
N ASN A 217 14.24 -32.27 -5.11
CA ASN A 217 12.92 -32.87 -4.93
C ASN A 217 12.85 -33.68 -3.63
N GLN A 218 13.87 -34.51 -3.37
CA GLN A 218 13.97 -35.24 -2.11
C GLN A 218 14.09 -34.28 -0.93
N LEU A 219 14.97 -33.29 -1.03
CA LEU A 219 15.19 -32.29 0.02
C LEU A 219 13.93 -31.48 0.34
N ASN A 220 13.12 -31.13 -0.67
CA ASN A 220 11.83 -30.47 -0.48
C ASN A 220 10.88 -31.33 0.37
N GLY A 221 10.81 -32.65 0.09
CA GLY A 221 10.06 -33.60 0.91
C GLY A 221 10.52 -33.61 2.37
N TYR A 222 11.83 -33.65 2.61
CA TYR A 222 12.37 -33.58 3.97
C TYR A 222 12.09 -32.24 4.66
N PHE A 223 12.12 -31.12 3.93
CA PHE A 223 11.78 -29.81 4.49
C PHE A 223 10.32 -29.72 4.91
N ILE A 224 9.41 -30.34 4.15
CA ILE A 224 8.00 -30.43 4.53
C ILE A 224 7.86 -31.19 5.86
N GLU A 225 8.45 -32.38 5.97
CA GLU A 225 8.40 -33.16 7.20
C GLU A 225 9.10 -32.46 8.37
N MET A 226 10.17 -31.72 8.09
CA MET A 226 10.86 -30.89 9.09
C MET A 226 9.98 -29.78 9.65
N ILE A 227 9.28 -29.04 8.79
CA ILE A 227 8.37 -27.97 9.24
C ILE A 227 7.25 -28.56 10.08
N LYS A 228 6.67 -29.71 9.68
CA LYS A 228 5.66 -30.42 10.49
C LYS A 228 6.20 -30.85 11.86
N ALA A 229 7.41 -31.40 11.89
CA ALA A 229 8.06 -31.82 13.13
C ALA A 229 8.30 -30.63 14.08
N LEU A 230 8.84 -29.51 13.58
CA LEU A 230 8.99 -28.29 14.36
C LEU A 230 7.64 -27.75 14.86
N SER A 231 6.61 -27.81 14.03
CA SER A 231 5.26 -27.35 14.38
C SER A 231 4.72 -28.12 15.59
N ASN A 232 4.90 -29.44 15.57
CA ASN A 232 4.47 -30.34 16.64
C ASN A 232 5.32 -30.22 17.90
N SER A 233 6.64 -30.03 17.77
CA SER A 233 7.55 -29.87 18.90
C SER A 233 7.43 -28.51 19.58
N PHE A 234 7.06 -27.46 18.83
CA PHE A 234 6.97 -26.08 19.33
C PHE A 234 5.60 -25.43 19.00
N PRO A 235 4.48 -25.97 19.49
CA PRO A 235 3.13 -25.53 19.09
C PRO A 235 2.81 -24.08 19.48
N LYS A 236 3.57 -23.51 20.43
CA LYS A 236 3.43 -22.12 20.90
C LYS A 236 4.32 -21.13 20.17
N ILE A 237 5.32 -21.60 19.43
CA ILE A 237 6.27 -20.76 18.69
C ILE A 237 5.82 -20.71 17.24
N LYS A 238 5.81 -19.51 16.65
CA LYS A 238 5.50 -19.35 15.23
C LYS A 238 6.67 -19.84 14.37
N ILE A 239 6.35 -20.47 13.25
CA ILE A 239 7.30 -20.90 12.23
C ILE A 239 6.99 -20.09 10.98
N ILE A 240 7.85 -19.12 10.68
CA ILE A 240 7.71 -18.30 9.48
C ILE A 240 8.48 -18.99 8.35
N VAL A 241 7.75 -19.53 7.37
CA VAL A 241 8.34 -20.10 6.16
C VAL A 241 8.39 -19.02 5.09
N ARG A 242 9.59 -18.74 4.57
CA ARG A 242 9.83 -17.78 3.49
C ARG A 242 10.34 -18.49 2.24
N PRO A 243 9.44 -18.77 1.26
CA PRO A 243 9.86 -19.40 0.02
C PRO A 243 10.73 -18.50 -0.85
N HIS A 244 11.59 -19.10 -1.68
CA HIS A 244 12.38 -18.34 -2.65
C HIS A 244 11.47 -17.58 -3.63
N PRO A 245 11.88 -16.40 -4.15
CA PRO A 245 11.11 -15.65 -5.17
C PRO A 245 10.87 -16.36 -6.51
N ALA A 246 11.34 -17.59 -6.67
CA ALA A 246 11.08 -18.41 -7.86
C ALA A 246 10.09 -19.55 -7.56
N GLU A 247 9.77 -19.74 -6.28
CA GLU A 247 8.86 -20.78 -5.83
C GLU A 247 7.40 -20.39 -5.97
N ASN A 248 6.52 -21.37 -6.15
CA ASN A 248 5.10 -21.19 -6.02
C ASN A 248 4.72 -21.19 -4.52
N HIS A 249 4.24 -20.05 -4.05
CA HIS A 249 3.89 -19.87 -2.63
C HIS A 249 2.55 -20.53 -2.28
N ASP A 250 1.66 -20.71 -3.26
CA ASP A 250 0.37 -21.40 -3.05
C ASP A 250 0.57 -22.88 -2.73
N THR A 251 1.57 -23.52 -3.34
CA THR A 251 1.95 -24.90 -3.01
C THR A 251 2.27 -25.03 -1.52
N ASN A 252 3.11 -24.13 -0.99
CA ASN A 252 3.46 -24.11 0.42
C ASN A 252 2.23 -23.82 1.32
N ARG A 253 1.38 -22.85 0.93
CA ARG A 253 0.13 -22.55 1.68
C ARG A 253 -0.79 -23.77 1.80
N LYS A 254 -0.96 -24.52 0.72
CA LYS A 254 -1.80 -25.74 0.70
C LYS A 254 -1.23 -26.85 1.59
N ILE A 255 0.09 -27.06 1.56
CA ILE A 255 0.74 -28.11 2.36
C ILE A 255 0.61 -27.86 3.86
N PHE A 256 0.73 -26.61 4.29
CA PHE A 256 0.76 -26.24 5.71
C PHE A 256 -0.56 -25.62 6.22
N HIS A 257 -1.64 -25.73 5.45
CA HIS A 257 -2.95 -25.15 5.78
C HIS A 257 -3.44 -25.55 7.18
N ASP A 258 -3.23 -26.81 7.57
CA ASP A 258 -3.74 -27.36 8.84
C ASP A 258 -2.83 -27.06 10.05
N PHE A 259 -1.72 -26.34 9.86
CA PHE A 259 -0.74 -26.02 10.91
C PHE A 259 -0.86 -24.57 11.38
N ASN A 260 -1.61 -24.35 12.47
CA ASN A 260 -1.93 -23.01 13.01
C ASN A 260 -0.73 -22.14 13.45
N ASN A 261 0.44 -22.74 13.68
CA ASN A 261 1.67 -22.03 14.00
C ASN A 261 2.67 -21.92 12.84
N VAL A 262 2.34 -22.42 11.64
CA VAL A 262 3.15 -22.25 10.42
C VAL A 262 2.56 -21.13 9.57
N ILE A 263 3.39 -20.15 9.20
CA ILE A 263 2.97 -18.96 8.44
C ILE A 263 3.84 -18.83 7.20
N ILE A 264 3.22 -18.82 6.03
CA ILE A 264 3.93 -18.62 4.75
C ILE A 264 4.02 -17.13 4.44
N HIS A 265 5.22 -16.55 4.48
CA HIS A 265 5.43 -15.12 4.30
C HIS A 265 6.57 -14.82 3.32
N HIS A 266 6.31 -14.01 2.29
CA HIS A 266 7.31 -13.71 1.25
C HIS A 266 7.59 -12.23 1.04
N GLU A 267 6.84 -11.32 1.65
CA GLU A 267 6.93 -9.89 1.35
C GLU A 267 8.21 -9.23 1.86
N GLY A 268 8.76 -8.33 1.05
CA GLY A 268 9.89 -7.46 1.39
C GLY A 268 11.23 -8.16 1.57
N CYS A 269 12.26 -7.36 1.90
CA CYS A 269 13.61 -7.83 2.15
C CYS A 269 13.68 -8.89 3.27
N VAL A 270 14.61 -9.83 3.18
CA VAL A 270 14.81 -10.92 4.15
C VAL A 270 15.55 -10.48 5.42
N ILE A 271 16.42 -9.49 5.32
CA ILE A 271 17.24 -8.97 6.43
C ILE A 271 16.43 -8.65 7.70
N PRO A 272 15.30 -7.90 7.66
CA PRO A 272 14.53 -7.62 8.86
C PRO A 272 13.95 -8.88 9.52
N TRP A 273 13.65 -9.92 8.73
CA TRP A 273 13.16 -11.20 9.25
C TRP A 273 14.27 -12.04 9.89
N LEU A 274 15.49 -11.97 9.36
CA LEU A 274 16.66 -12.57 10.02
C LEU A 274 16.92 -11.87 11.37
N LYS A 275 16.94 -10.53 11.38
CA LYS A 275 17.13 -9.72 12.60
C LYS A 275 16.05 -9.97 13.66
N ALA A 276 14.81 -10.26 13.26
CA ALA A 276 13.70 -10.50 14.17
C ALA A 276 13.56 -11.97 14.63
N SER A 277 14.16 -12.94 13.94
CA SER A 277 14.06 -14.36 14.31
C SER A 277 14.93 -14.76 15.51
N GLU A 278 14.51 -15.83 16.20
CA GLU A 278 15.29 -16.50 17.25
C GLU A 278 16.35 -17.44 16.65
N VAL A 279 15.91 -18.23 15.66
CA VAL A 279 16.77 -19.14 14.91
C VAL A 279 16.26 -19.25 13.48
N MET A 280 17.20 -19.32 12.54
CA MET A 280 16.93 -19.44 11.12
C MET A 280 17.41 -20.80 10.60
N ILE A 281 16.55 -21.47 9.82
CA ILE A 281 16.78 -22.78 9.24
C ILE A 281 16.82 -22.64 7.71
N HIS A 282 17.80 -23.26 7.08
CA HIS A 282 17.95 -23.29 5.62
C HIS A 282 18.69 -24.53 5.14
N ASN A 283 18.89 -24.64 3.82
CA ASN A 283 19.87 -25.55 3.22
C ASN A 283 20.59 -24.81 2.09
N GLY A 284 21.91 -24.59 2.23
CA GLY A 284 22.74 -24.01 1.16
C GLY A 284 22.35 -22.60 0.68
N CYS A 285 21.78 -21.74 1.54
CA CYS A 285 21.26 -20.43 1.16
C CYS A 285 22.17 -19.28 1.62
N THR A 286 22.31 -18.23 0.79
CA THR A 286 23.00 -16.98 1.15
C THR A 286 22.51 -16.38 2.47
N THR A 287 21.21 -16.51 2.75
CA THR A 287 20.60 -16.00 3.99
C THR A 287 21.16 -16.62 5.27
N GLY A 288 21.73 -17.82 5.21
CA GLY A 288 22.45 -18.41 6.35
C GLY A 288 23.72 -17.65 6.69
N VAL A 289 24.47 -17.25 5.66
CA VAL A 289 25.65 -16.38 5.80
C VAL A 289 25.25 -15.01 6.32
N GLU A 290 24.15 -14.43 5.81
CA GLU A 290 23.64 -13.14 6.27
C GLU A 290 23.20 -13.17 7.74
N ALA A 291 22.55 -14.25 8.19
CA ALA A 291 22.17 -14.45 9.59
C ALA A 291 23.39 -14.43 10.52
N VAL A 292 24.45 -15.16 10.15
CA VAL A 292 25.69 -15.20 10.94
C VAL A 292 26.34 -13.82 11.03
N ILE A 293 26.35 -13.03 9.95
CA ILE A 293 26.88 -11.65 9.98
C ILE A 293 26.07 -10.74 10.91
N LEU A 294 24.75 -10.97 11.01
CA LEU A 294 23.83 -10.26 11.91
C LEU A 294 23.83 -10.80 13.35
N ASP A 295 24.75 -11.69 13.69
CA ASP A 295 24.85 -12.36 14.99
C ASP A 295 23.58 -13.16 15.35
N LYS A 296 22.94 -13.76 14.34
CA LYS A 296 21.76 -14.63 14.47
C LYS A 296 22.11 -16.10 14.31
N ALA A 297 21.41 -16.94 15.07
CA ALA A 297 21.57 -18.38 14.99
C ALA A 297 21.08 -18.90 13.63
N ALA A 298 21.96 -19.61 12.93
CA ALA A 298 21.65 -20.27 11.66
C ALA A 298 21.88 -21.78 11.80
N VAL A 299 20.94 -22.56 11.29
CA VAL A 299 20.98 -24.02 11.26
C VAL A 299 20.80 -24.47 9.82
N THR A 300 21.74 -25.27 9.33
CA THR A 300 21.61 -25.91 8.02
C THR A 300 21.00 -27.31 8.21
N TYR A 301 19.76 -27.50 7.78
CA TYR A 301 19.12 -28.81 7.82
C TYR A 301 19.53 -29.61 6.60
N ARG A 302 20.20 -30.74 6.83
CA ARG A 302 20.96 -31.47 5.82
C ARG A 302 20.73 -32.99 5.93
N PRO A 303 19.48 -33.47 5.78
CA PRO A 303 19.11 -34.88 5.96
C PRO A 303 19.67 -35.81 4.89
N ILE A 304 20.02 -35.25 3.74
CA ILE A 304 20.71 -35.93 2.64
C ILE A 304 21.87 -35.05 2.18
N LYS A 305 22.93 -35.68 1.65
CA LYS A 305 24.13 -34.99 1.17
C LYS A 305 24.37 -35.28 -0.30
N ASN A 306 24.85 -34.28 -1.01
CA ASN A 306 25.36 -34.45 -2.36
C ASN A 306 26.44 -33.42 -2.65
N ASP A 307 27.70 -33.84 -2.53
CA ASP A 307 28.86 -32.95 -2.63
C ASP A 307 29.01 -32.29 -4.02
N LEU A 308 28.40 -32.86 -5.06
CA LEU A 308 28.40 -32.25 -6.40
C LEU A 308 27.45 -31.06 -6.53
N ILE A 309 26.41 -31.01 -5.69
CA ILE A 309 25.30 -30.02 -5.78
C ILE A 309 25.39 -29.00 -4.65
N GLU A 310 25.76 -29.44 -3.45
CA GLU A 310 25.79 -28.60 -2.26
C GLU A 310 26.88 -27.51 -2.35
N THR A 311 26.69 -26.46 -1.57
CA THR A 311 27.64 -25.36 -1.48
C THR A 311 28.28 -25.31 -0.10
N PHE A 312 29.59 -25.06 -0.07
CA PHE A 312 30.38 -25.12 1.16
C PHE A 312 30.00 -24.05 2.19
N LEU A 313 30.03 -22.77 1.79
CA LEU A 313 30.01 -21.64 2.73
C LEU A 313 28.78 -21.60 3.66
N PRO A 314 27.52 -21.68 3.16
CA PRO A 314 26.36 -21.58 4.05
C PRO A 314 26.28 -22.68 5.10
N SER A 315 26.71 -23.89 4.74
CA SER A 315 26.72 -25.01 5.67
C SER A 315 27.89 -24.90 6.65
N PHE A 316 29.05 -24.44 6.19
CA PHE A 316 30.21 -24.24 7.05
C PHE A 316 29.94 -23.26 8.21
N VAL A 317 29.25 -22.14 7.93
CA VAL A 317 28.99 -21.09 8.94
C VAL A 317 27.79 -21.36 9.83
N SER A 318 27.00 -22.39 9.55
CA SER A 318 25.76 -22.71 10.26
C SER A 318 25.90 -24.00 11.07
N HIS A 319 25.07 -24.17 12.10
CA HIS A 319 25.01 -25.42 12.84
C HIS A 319 24.39 -26.51 11.95
N GLU A 320 25.11 -27.59 11.65
CA GLU A 320 24.58 -28.68 10.84
C GLU A 320 23.63 -29.59 11.65
N ALA A 321 22.45 -29.85 11.10
CA ALA A 321 21.50 -30.82 11.64
C ALA A 321 21.17 -31.90 10.60
N PHE A 322 21.47 -33.16 10.90
CA PHE A 322 21.29 -34.29 9.98
C PHE A 322 19.98 -35.06 10.22
N THR A 323 19.44 -35.02 11.44
CA THR A 323 18.16 -35.65 11.77
C THR A 323 17.17 -34.65 12.34
N LEU A 324 15.88 -35.00 12.36
CA LEU A 324 14.83 -34.18 12.97
C LEU A 324 15.04 -34.01 14.47
N ASN A 325 15.50 -35.05 15.17
CA ASN A 325 15.76 -35.01 16.60
C ASN A 325 16.91 -34.04 16.92
N ASP A 326 17.98 -34.08 16.14
CA ASP A 326 19.11 -33.14 16.29
C ASP A 326 18.63 -31.72 16.04
N LEU A 327 17.87 -31.50 14.96
CA LEU A 327 17.35 -30.19 14.62
C LEU A 327 16.47 -29.62 15.74
N VAL A 328 15.52 -30.41 16.25
CA VAL A 328 14.61 -29.99 17.33
C VAL A 328 15.41 -29.66 18.60
N SER A 329 16.43 -30.47 18.95
CA SER A 329 17.31 -30.22 20.09
C SER A 329 18.11 -28.90 19.95
N ILE A 330 18.65 -28.66 18.75
CA ILE A 330 19.39 -27.43 18.42
C ILE A 330 18.46 -26.21 18.52
N VAL A 331 17.27 -26.29 17.91
CA VAL A 331 16.27 -25.22 17.95
C VAL A 331 15.81 -24.93 19.39
N ALA A 332 15.53 -25.96 20.18
CA ALA A 332 15.15 -25.81 21.59
C ALA A 332 16.23 -25.06 22.38
N SER A 333 17.50 -25.39 22.16
CA SER A 333 18.61 -24.70 22.83
C SER A 333 18.67 -23.21 22.47
N TYR A 334 18.45 -22.84 21.21
CA TYR A 334 18.41 -21.44 20.81
C TYR A 334 17.19 -20.69 21.36
N LEU A 335 16.02 -21.34 21.42
CA LEU A 335 14.82 -20.77 22.04
C LEU A 335 14.99 -20.54 23.54
N ASP A 336 15.81 -21.35 24.22
CA ASP A 336 16.24 -21.15 25.61
C ASP A 336 17.30 -20.04 25.78
N GLY A 337 17.73 -19.40 24.69
CA GLY A 337 18.79 -18.39 24.68
C GLY A 337 20.20 -18.98 24.84
N LYS A 338 20.37 -20.31 24.71
CA LYS A 338 21.68 -20.97 24.80
C LYS A 338 22.36 -20.94 23.43
N ARG A 339 23.50 -20.27 23.35
CA ARG A 339 24.36 -20.31 22.17
C ARG A 339 25.25 -21.55 22.23
N ILE A 340 24.92 -22.57 21.43
CA ILE A 340 25.58 -23.88 21.44
C ILE A 340 26.51 -24.14 20.24
N PHE A 341 26.63 -23.18 19.32
CA PHE A 341 27.53 -23.23 18.17
C PHE A 341 28.46 -22.02 18.17
N GLU A 342 29.73 -22.27 17.86
CA GLU A 342 30.75 -21.23 17.81
C GLU A 342 30.51 -20.28 16.62
N ASP A 343 30.71 -18.98 16.86
CA ASP A 343 30.56 -17.98 15.83
C ASP A 343 31.70 -18.04 14.80
N LYS A 344 31.37 -18.33 13.54
CA LYS A 344 32.33 -18.38 12.43
C LYS A 344 32.43 -17.09 11.63
N LYS A 345 31.74 -16.02 12.04
CA LYS A 345 31.76 -14.70 11.39
C LYS A 345 33.17 -14.17 11.15
N ASN A 346 34.11 -14.41 12.07
CA ASN A 346 35.48 -13.92 11.99
C ASN A 346 36.49 -14.96 11.46
N SER A 347 36.03 -16.09 10.94
CA SER A 347 36.91 -17.14 10.40
C SER A 347 37.65 -16.69 9.13
N ASN A 348 38.79 -17.32 8.86
CA ASN A 348 39.56 -17.07 7.64
C ASN A 348 38.75 -17.43 6.38
N GLU A 349 37.99 -18.54 6.45
CA GLU A 349 37.07 -18.96 5.40
C GLU A 349 36.02 -17.88 5.15
N MET A 350 35.36 -17.36 6.19
CA MET A 350 34.37 -16.30 6.01
C MET A 350 34.97 -15.05 5.35
N ASN A 351 36.16 -14.61 5.78
CA ASN A 351 36.88 -13.47 5.20
C ASN A 351 37.33 -13.69 3.75
N TYR A 352 37.57 -14.93 3.35
CA TYR A 352 37.93 -15.31 1.99
C TYR A 352 36.72 -15.21 1.04
N TYR A 353 35.51 -15.50 1.52
CA TYR A 353 34.28 -15.38 0.73
C TYR A 353 33.60 -14.01 0.81
N VAL A 354 33.71 -13.29 1.94
CA VAL A 354 33.00 -12.04 2.22
C VAL A 354 33.98 -10.93 2.59
N ALA A 355 34.43 -10.17 1.59
CA ALA A 355 35.45 -9.14 1.78
C ALA A 355 34.98 -7.95 2.64
N ASN A 356 33.66 -7.71 2.77
CA ASN A 356 33.12 -6.66 3.63
C ASN A 356 33.57 -6.81 5.10
N LEU A 357 33.89 -8.02 5.56
CA LEU A 357 34.23 -8.26 6.97
C LEU A 357 35.65 -7.80 7.34
N ARG A 358 36.53 -7.61 6.36
CA ARG A 358 37.91 -7.14 6.57
C ARG A 358 38.19 -5.77 5.97
N ASN A 359 37.33 -5.29 5.07
CA ASN A 359 37.53 -4.03 4.34
C ASN A 359 36.51 -2.95 4.77
N SER A 360 36.73 -1.72 4.28
CA SER A 360 35.71 -0.67 4.28
C SER A 360 34.45 -1.09 3.51
N TYR A 361 33.38 -0.33 3.58
CA TYR A 361 32.14 -0.67 2.86
C TYR A 361 32.40 -0.90 1.37
N ALA A 362 31.73 -1.90 0.80
CA ALA A 362 31.84 -2.24 -0.61
C ALA A 362 31.40 -1.08 -1.50
N VAL A 363 30.34 -0.35 -1.12
CA VAL A 363 29.91 0.86 -1.84
C VAL A 363 31.03 1.88 -1.95
N ASP A 364 31.82 2.09 -0.90
CA ASP A 364 32.94 3.04 -0.95
C ASP A 364 34.02 2.60 -1.94
N GLN A 365 34.40 1.33 -1.91
CA GLN A 365 35.44 0.76 -2.76
C GLN A 365 35.03 0.70 -4.23
N ILE A 366 33.76 0.36 -4.49
CA ILE A 366 33.20 0.35 -5.83
C ILE A 366 33.25 1.78 -6.38
N ILE A 367 32.70 2.77 -5.67
CA ILE A 367 32.69 4.15 -6.19
C ILE A 367 34.11 4.73 -6.29
N ASP A 368 35.04 4.41 -5.37
CA ASP A 368 36.48 4.76 -5.49
C ASP A 368 37.11 4.19 -6.78
N THR A 369 36.62 3.05 -7.27
CA THR A 369 37.03 2.46 -8.55
C THR A 369 36.37 3.16 -9.72
N LEU A 370 35.07 3.48 -9.62
CA LEU A 370 34.33 4.21 -10.66
C LEU A 370 34.89 5.61 -10.90
N ASP A 371 35.46 6.24 -9.88
CA ASP A 371 36.14 7.53 -9.98
C ASP A 371 37.28 7.51 -11.01
N ARG A 372 37.89 6.34 -11.23
CA ARG A 372 39.00 6.12 -12.18
C ARG A 372 38.53 5.96 -13.63
N ILE A 373 37.25 5.62 -13.85
CA ILE A 373 36.69 5.48 -15.19
C ILE A 373 36.56 6.87 -15.82
N LYS A 374 37.15 7.03 -17.01
CA LYS A 374 37.03 8.25 -17.81
C LYS A 374 35.78 8.17 -18.67
N ILE A 375 34.98 9.23 -18.65
CA ILE A 375 33.73 9.36 -19.41
C ILE A 375 33.74 10.76 -20.04
N ASP A 376 33.27 10.86 -21.28
CA ASP A 376 33.06 12.16 -21.90
C ASP A 376 31.92 12.89 -21.18
N ASN A 377 32.21 14.08 -20.67
CA ASN A 377 31.24 14.88 -19.94
C ASN A 377 30.48 15.87 -20.84
N ASN A 378 30.86 15.97 -22.12
CA ASN A 378 30.22 16.82 -23.12
C ASN A 378 29.36 15.99 -24.07
N ASP A 379 28.56 15.05 -23.53
CA ASP A 379 27.65 14.27 -24.35
C ASP A 379 26.48 15.16 -24.84
N SER A 380 26.31 15.21 -26.17
CA SER A 380 25.21 15.90 -26.85
C SER A 380 23.82 15.45 -26.39
N ARG A 381 23.68 14.25 -25.81
CA ARG A 381 22.44 13.72 -25.24
C ARG A 381 22.09 14.33 -23.88
N THR A 382 23.01 14.99 -23.20
CA THR A 382 22.76 15.58 -21.86
C THR A 382 21.58 16.55 -21.88
N LYS A 383 21.55 17.49 -22.84
CA LYS A 383 20.47 18.48 -22.95
C LYS A 383 19.14 17.83 -23.38
N PRO A 384 19.07 17.03 -24.47
CA PRO A 384 17.87 16.27 -24.81
C PRO A 384 17.35 15.38 -23.68
N PHE A 385 18.23 14.77 -22.89
CA PHE A 385 17.83 13.97 -21.75
C PHE A 385 17.18 14.84 -20.67
N PHE A 386 17.73 16.01 -20.33
CA PHE A 386 17.05 16.93 -19.42
C PHE A 386 15.72 17.46 -19.96
N GLU A 387 15.62 17.73 -21.26
CA GLU A 387 14.35 18.10 -21.90
C GLU A 387 13.33 16.94 -21.85
N TYR A 388 13.78 15.70 -22.06
CA TYR A 388 12.98 14.50 -21.86
C TYR A 388 12.51 14.42 -20.39
N LEU A 389 13.41 14.61 -19.43
CA LEU A 389 13.09 14.63 -17.99
C LEU A 389 12.12 15.75 -17.61
N GLU A 390 12.19 16.90 -18.26
CA GLU A 390 11.27 18.02 -18.07
C GLU A 390 9.87 17.68 -18.61
N LYS A 391 9.78 17.11 -19.81
CA LYS A 391 8.52 16.61 -20.37
C LYS A 391 7.88 15.55 -19.48
N GLN A 392 8.72 14.68 -18.93
CA GLN A 392 8.33 13.66 -17.95
C GLN A 392 7.84 14.25 -16.61
N LYS A 393 8.21 15.48 -16.20
CA LYS A 393 7.67 16.12 -14.98
C LYS A 393 6.15 16.35 -15.05
N TYR A 394 5.62 16.52 -16.25
CA TYR A 394 4.20 16.72 -16.52
C TYR A 394 3.47 15.43 -16.87
N THR A 395 4.19 14.30 -16.86
CA THR A 395 3.64 12.97 -17.12
C THR A 395 3.41 12.28 -15.77
N ASN A 396 2.18 11.87 -15.47
CA ASN A 396 1.92 11.10 -14.26
C ASN A 396 2.38 9.64 -14.46
N PHE A 397 3.02 9.04 -13.45
CA PHE A 397 3.82 7.81 -13.58
C PHE A 397 3.37 6.60 -12.74
N ASP A 398 2.43 6.74 -11.81
CA ASP A 398 1.74 5.71 -11.04
C ASP A 398 1.04 4.59 -11.86
N ASN A 399 1.04 4.61 -13.19
CA ASN A 399 0.79 3.40 -13.99
C ASN A 399 2.07 2.60 -14.28
N SER A 400 2.53 1.81 -13.28
CA SER A 400 3.61 0.82 -13.46
C SER A 400 3.26 -0.30 -14.46
N ASP A 401 2.01 -0.39 -14.90
CA ASP A 401 1.51 -1.40 -15.85
C ASP A 401 2.14 -1.26 -17.25
N PHE A 402 2.66 -0.07 -17.60
CA PHE A 402 3.42 0.16 -18.83
C PHE A 402 4.67 -0.74 -18.96
N LEU A 403 5.25 -1.17 -17.83
CA LEU A 403 6.47 -1.99 -17.81
C LEU A 403 6.22 -3.48 -17.98
N PHE A 404 4.98 -3.95 -17.79
CA PHE A 404 4.69 -5.36 -17.57
C PHE A 404 3.77 -6.02 -18.61
N GLY A 405 3.45 -5.37 -19.73
CA GLY A 405 2.76 -6.03 -20.86
C GLY A 405 1.42 -6.70 -20.50
N ALA A 406 0.94 -7.58 -21.38
CA ALA A 406 -0.35 -8.26 -21.25
C ALA A 406 -0.45 -9.15 -19.99
N ASN A 407 -1.65 -9.61 -19.62
CA ASN A 407 -1.90 -10.41 -18.41
C ASN A 407 -1.40 -11.88 -18.47
N ASP A 408 -0.33 -12.15 -19.23
CA ASP A 408 0.24 -13.49 -19.38
C ASP A 408 1.08 -13.94 -18.17
N ILE A 409 1.48 -15.21 -18.16
CA ILE A 409 2.25 -15.82 -17.06
C ILE A 409 3.66 -15.23 -16.93
N THR A 410 4.26 -14.75 -18.01
CA THR A 410 5.57 -14.11 -18.00
C THR A 410 5.50 -12.76 -17.31
N SER A 411 4.47 -11.99 -17.62
CA SER A 411 4.18 -10.67 -17.05
C SER A 411 3.83 -10.76 -15.57
N ARG A 412 3.04 -11.77 -15.15
CA ARG A 412 2.81 -12.09 -13.73
C ARG A 412 4.10 -12.47 -13.00
N TYR A 413 4.98 -13.25 -13.65
CA TYR A 413 6.28 -13.62 -13.08
C TYR A 413 7.23 -12.42 -12.94
N VAL A 414 7.21 -11.46 -13.88
CA VAL A 414 7.98 -10.22 -13.76
C VAL A 414 7.41 -9.36 -12.62
N ARG A 415 6.09 -9.20 -12.50
CA ARG A 415 5.45 -8.50 -11.36
C ARG A 415 5.76 -9.15 -10.01
N HIS A 416 5.88 -10.47 -9.97
CA HIS A 416 6.31 -11.22 -8.78
C HIS A 416 7.74 -10.87 -8.35
N LYS A 417 8.63 -10.57 -9.30
CA LYS A 417 10.04 -10.19 -9.06
C LYS A 417 10.23 -8.70 -8.75
N PHE A 418 9.39 -7.85 -9.33
CA PHE A 418 9.43 -6.40 -9.19
C PHE A 418 8.01 -5.83 -9.12
N SER A 419 7.57 -5.44 -7.93
CA SER A 419 6.22 -4.96 -7.66
C SER A 419 5.99 -3.46 -7.96
N GLY A 420 6.86 -2.82 -8.75
CA GLY A 420 6.88 -1.37 -8.96
C GLY A 420 7.80 -0.64 -7.98
N LEU A 421 8.02 0.67 -8.16
CA LEU A 421 8.89 1.49 -7.30
C LEU A 421 8.25 2.85 -7.00
N SER A 422 7.71 3.01 -5.78
CA SER A 422 6.94 4.20 -5.41
C SER A 422 7.81 5.32 -4.86
N LYS A 423 7.32 6.56 -5.00
CA LYS A 423 8.04 7.76 -4.52
C LYS A 423 8.20 7.73 -3.00
N VAL A 424 7.16 7.28 -2.30
CA VAL A 424 7.16 7.12 -0.84
C VAL A 424 8.24 6.16 -0.39
N GLU A 425 8.35 4.99 -1.03
CA GLU A 425 9.34 3.97 -0.67
C GLU A 425 10.78 4.44 -0.91
N VAL A 426 11.05 5.08 -2.06
CA VAL A 426 12.38 5.62 -2.37
C VAL A 426 12.77 6.73 -1.40
N ASN A 427 11.85 7.67 -1.13
CA ASN A 427 12.11 8.79 -0.21
C ASN A 427 12.28 8.32 1.23
N TYR A 428 11.51 7.32 1.67
CA TYR A 428 11.65 6.70 2.98
C TYR A 428 13.03 6.06 3.16
N LEU A 429 13.52 5.29 2.18
CA LEU A 429 14.84 4.67 2.27
C LEU A 429 15.96 5.73 2.23
N LEU A 430 15.84 6.74 1.37
CA LEU A 430 16.79 7.87 1.34
C LEU A 430 16.85 8.59 2.70
N SER A 431 15.69 8.93 3.29
CA SER A 431 15.64 9.64 4.58
C SER A 431 16.20 8.80 5.73
N LYS A 432 15.95 7.47 5.71
CA LYS A 432 16.56 6.55 6.67
C LYS A 432 18.08 6.51 6.52
N PHE A 433 18.61 6.36 5.30
CA PHE A 433 20.06 6.39 5.10
C PHE A 433 20.68 7.72 5.52
N GLN A 434 19.99 8.85 5.26
CA GLN A 434 20.42 10.17 5.74
C GLN A 434 20.51 10.22 7.27
N THR A 435 19.48 9.72 7.94
CA THR A 435 19.38 9.75 9.40
C THR A 435 20.41 8.84 10.07
N ILE A 436 20.48 7.57 9.67
CA ILE A 436 21.32 6.56 10.35
C ILE A 436 22.82 6.79 10.12
N SER A 437 23.20 7.29 8.95
CA SER A 437 24.62 7.52 8.61
C SER A 437 25.11 8.91 9.00
N GLY A 438 24.22 9.89 9.16
CA GLY A 438 24.59 11.31 9.25
C GLY A 438 25.26 11.86 7.98
N ARG A 439 25.18 11.11 6.85
CA ARG A 439 25.67 11.47 5.51
C ARG A 439 24.51 11.65 4.54
N PHE A 440 24.78 12.09 3.31
CA PHE A 440 23.78 12.17 2.22
C PHE A 440 22.68 13.24 2.37
N GLN A 441 22.76 14.18 3.31
CA GLN A 441 21.72 15.21 3.56
C GLN A 441 21.47 16.12 2.36
N ASP A 442 22.48 16.29 1.51
CA ASP A 442 22.36 17.05 0.29
C ASP A 442 21.90 16.20 -0.90
N VAL A 443 21.76 14.89 -0.76
CA VAL A 443 21.25 14.02 -1.82
C VAL A 443 19.72 14.11 -1.87
N SER A 444 19.16 14.24 -3.07
CA SER A 444 17.72 14.14 -3.32
C SER A 444 17.43 13.10 -4.40
N ALA A 445 16.25 12.48 -4.31
CA ALA A 445 15.72 11.60 -5.35
C ALA A 445 14.51 12.26 -6.03
N LYS A 446 14.47 12.23 -7.36
CA LYS A 446 13.35 12.73 -8.17
C LYS A 446 12.88 11.63 -9.11
N ARG A 447 11.57 11.32 -9.11
CA ARG A 447 10.98 10.39 -10.08
C ARG A 447 11.07 10.98 -11.49
N ILE A 448 11.55 10.18 -12.44
CA ILE A 448 11.80 10.58 -13.83
C ILE A 448 11.25 9.58 -14.87
N GLY A 449 10.57 8.53 -14.42
CA GLY A 449 9.93 7.52 -15.25
C GLY A 449 8.97 6.66 -14.41
N PRO A 450 8.23 5.71 -15.03
CA PRO A 450 7.34 4.78 -14.31
C PRO A 450 8.03 4.08 -13.12
N SER A 451 9.29 3.69 -13.28
CA SER A 451 10.11 3.12 -12.20
C SER A 451 11.49 3.77 -12.06
N MET A 452 11.83 4.79 -12.86
CA MET A 452 13.12 5.48 -12.78
C MET A 452 13.14 6.67 -11.82
N TYR A 453 14.24 6.79 -11.07
CA TYR A 453 14.54 7.89 -10.16
C TYR A 453 15.94 8.43 -10.44
N LEU A 454 16.05 9.76 -10.50
CA LEU A 454 17.31 10.50 -10.56
C LEU A 454 17.72 10.88 -9.13
N PHE A 455 18.87 10.39 -8.69
CA PHE A 455 19.54 10.86 -7.49
C PHE A 455 20.66 11.83 -7.87
N GLU A 456 20.72 12.95 -7.16
CA GLU A 456 21.77 13.95 -7.31
C GLU A 456 21.99 14.74 -6.01
N SER A 457 23.20 15.29 -5.85
CA SER A 457 23.50 16.20 -4.74
C SER A 457 23.07 17.62 -5.07
N LYS A 458 22.32 18.26 -4.15
CA LYS A 458 21.90 19.67 -4.18
C LYS A 458 23.08 20.65 -4.17
N LYS A 459 24.25 20.21 -3.70
CA LYS A 459 25.48 21.02 -3.71
C LYS A 459 26.39 20.55 -4.84
N ASN A 460 26.49 21.34 -5.90
CA ASN A 460 27.39 21.07 -7.03
C ASN A 460 28.91 21.16 -6.71
N ARG A 461 29.32 21.27 -5.43
CA ARG A 461 30.74 21.21 -5.00
C ARG A 461 30.86 20.65 -3.57
N LEU A 462 31.74 19.67 -3.37
CA LEU A 462 32.16 19.21 -2.04
C LEU A 462 33.00 20.30 -1.37
N SER A 463 32.53 20.87 -0.24
CA SER A 463 33.36 21.76 0.58
C SER A 463 34.48 20.96 1.29
N PRO A 464 35.69 21.52 1.47
CA PRO A 464 36.81 20.85 2.16
C PRO A 464 36.47 20.27 3.54
N ILE A 465 35.54 20.89 4.28
CA ILE A 465 35.07 20.46 5.61
C ILE A 465 34.41 19.06 5.56
N LYS A 466 33.72 18.72 4.46
CA LYS A 466 33.09 17.42 4.29
C LYS A 466 34.09 16.30 4.02
N LEU A 467 35.20 16.62 3.33
CA LEU A 467 36.29 15.67 3.10
C LEU A 467 36.96 15.28 4.43
N ILE A 468 37.05 16.24 5.38
CA ILE A 468 37.59 16.00 6.72
C ILE A 468 36.64 15.11 7.55
N LYS A 469 35.32 15.35 7.52
CA LYS A 469 34.34 14.44 8.15
C LYS A 469 34.37 13.02 7.56
N ARG A 470 34.58 12.89 6.24
CA ARG A 470 34.75 11.60 5.55
C ARG A 470 36.00 10.86 6.01
N LEU A 471 37.13 11.55 6.13
CA LEU A 471 38.37 10.95 6.65
C LEU A 471 38.20 10.49 8.10
N LEU A 472 37.59 11.32 8.96
CA LEU A 472 37.30 10.97 10.35
C LEU A 472 36.41 9.72 10.46
N TYR A 473 35.34 9.63 9.65
CA TYR A 473 34.45 8.46 9.65
C TYR A 473 35.17 7.16 9.23
N LYS A 474 36.04 7.23 8.22
CA LYS A 474 36.86 6.11 7.74
C LYS A 474 37.87 5.61 8.80
N PHE A 475 38.29 6.47 9.73
CA PHE A 475 39.17 6.12 10.83
C PHE A 475 38.41 5.55 12.04
N THR A 476 37.17 6.01 12.31
CA THR A 476 36.38 5.54 13.46
C THR A 476 35.73 4.16 13.25
N SER A 477 35.45 3.75 12.01
CA SER A 477 34.80 2.46 11.70
C SER A 477 35.72 1.23 11.83
N ASN A 478 37.00 1.41 12.19
CA ASN A 478 38.01 0.36 12.31
C ASN A 478 38.46 0.06 13.76
N LEU A 479 37.79 0.63 14.78
CA LEU A 479 38.11 0.35 16.19
C LEU A 479 37.11 -0.68 16.77
N PRO A 480 37.57 -1.80 17.34
CA PRO A 480 36.69 -2.74 18.03
C PRO A 480 36.13 -2.14 19.34
N ASP A 481 34.85 -2.39 19.58
CA ASP A 481 34.03 -1.84 20.67
C ASP A 481 34.62 -2.06 22.07
N LEU A 482 35.12 -0.98 22.67
CA LEU A 482 35.27 -0.83 24.11
C LEU A 482 34.04 -0.07 24.64
N LYS A 483 32.98 -0.80 25.02
CA LYS A 483 31.96 -0.34 26.01
C LYS A 483 31.02 -1.47 26.43
N LYS A 484 31.55 -2.39 27.25
CA LYS A 484 30.77 -3.00 28.33
C LYS A 484 30.65 -1.97 29.45
N ILE A 485 29.51 -1.28 29.58
CA ILE A 485 29.05 -0.75 30.89
C ILE A 485 27.53 -0.90 30.94
N LYS A 486 27.07 -1.70 31.89
CA LYS A 486 25.67 -1.91 32.26
C LYS A 486 25.08 -0.60 32.83
N SER A 487 23.82 -0.30 32.51
CA SER A 487 22.95 0.45 33.43
C SER A 487 21.62 -0.29 33.58
N THR A 488 21.37 -0.67 34.82
CA THR A 488 20.16 -1.25 35.37
C THR A 488 19.08 -0.17 35.53
N ASP A 489 17.88 -0.40 34.99
CA ASP A 489 16.66 0.20 35.54
C ASP A 489 15.46 -0.75 35.35
N PRO A 490 14.78 -1.19 36.43
CA PRO A 490 13.78 -2.24 36.39
C PRO A 490 12.35 -1.72 36.64
N TYR A 491 11.79 -0.85 35.78
CA TYR A 491 10.36 -0.56 35.74
C TYR A 491 10.04 -0.17 34.29
N ILE A 492 9.20 -0.87 33.53
CA ILE A 492 7.73 -0.81 33.63
C ILE A 492 7.17 -2.06 32.95
N ASN A 493 6.50 -2.86 33.75
CA ASN A 493 5.58 -3.92 33.34
C ASN A 493 4.17 -3.30 33.39
N LYS A 494 3.37 -3.49 32.32
CA LYS A 494 1.92 -3.83 32.31
C LYS A 494 1.14 -3.16 31.17
N GLY A 495 0.38 -3.99 30.45
CA GLY A 495 -0.90 -3.60 29.86
C GLY A 495 -0.95 -3.44 28.35
N LYS A 496 -0.83 -4.54 27.59
CA LYS A 496 -1.44 -4.62 26.25
C LYS A 496 -2.43 -5.78 26.24
N SER A 497 -3.70 -5.45 26.39
CA SER A 497 -4.81 -6.31 26.01
C SER A 497 -4.86 -6.43 24.49
N SER A 498 -5.08 -7.65 24.05
CA SER A 498 -5.07 -8.18 22.69
C SER A 498 -6.24 -7.75 21.85
N LEU A 499 -6.01 -7.50 20.56
CA LEU A 499 -6.95 -7.90 19.52
C LEU A 499 -6.28 -8.50 18.30
N ASN A 500 -6.70 -9.75 18.04
CA ASN A 500 -6.24 -10.64 16.99
C ASN A 500 -7.00 -10.37 15.70
N SER A 501 -6.29 -10.50 14.58
CA SER A 501 -6.85 -10.50 13.23
C SER A 501 -7.30 -11.88 12.76
N ILE A 502 -8.56 -11.94 12.38
CA ILE A 502 -9.26 -13.03 11.70
C ILE A 502 -8.81 -13.09 10.23
N GLN A 503 -8.65 -14.29 9.65
CA GLN A 503 -8.27 -14.55 8.24
C GLN A 503 -9.42 -14.23 7.25
N CYS A 504 -9.39 -14.71 5.99
CA CYS A 504 -10.46 -14.82 4.95
C CYS A 504 -10.30 -16.20 4.25
N PRO A 505 -11.34 -17.06 4.08
CA PRO A 505 -11.16 -18.42 3.62
C PRO A 505 -11.90 -18.63 2.29
N GLU A 506 -11.30 -19.48 1.49
CA GLU A 506 -11.71 -19.83 0.14
C GLU A 506 -12.89 -20.80 0.21
N ASN A 507 -14.14 -20.31 0.19
CA ASN A 507 -15.34 -21.02 -0.29
C ASN A 507 -16.59 -20.12 -0.20
N LEU A 508 -16.91 -19.40 -1.28
CA LEU A 508 -18.16 -18.64 -1.41
C LEU A 508 -19.23 -19.47 -2.12
N ASP A 509 -19.66 -20.56 -1.46
CA ASP A 509 -21.05 -20.99 -1.60
C ASP A 509 -21.54 -21.68 -0.31
N LYS A 510 -22.57 -21.08 0.29
CA LYS A 510 -23.54 -21.66 1.24
C LYS A 510 -23.07 -22.05 2.64
N THR A 511 -23.01 -21.07 3.55
CA THR A 511 -23.93 -21.09 4.71
C THR A 511 -24.35 -19.66 5.06
N PHE A 512 -25.60 -19.31 4.76
CA PHE A 512 -26.29 -18.25 5.50
C PHE A 512 -26.19 -18.58 6.99
N PRO A 513 -25.97 -17.62 7.89
CA PRO A 513 -26.18 -17.90 9.30
C PRO A 513 -27.67 -18.22 9.49
N ARG A 514 -28.01 -19.52 9.46
CA ARG A 514 -29.38 -20.03 9.60
C ARG A 514 -30.01 -19.69 10.96
N ASN A 515 -29.23 -19.11 11.87
CA ASN A 515 -29.59 -18.83 13.25
C ASN A 515 -29.81 -17.34 13.55
N LEU A 516 -29.64 -16.42 12.58
CA LEU A 516 -29.98 -15.01 12.79
C LEU A 516 -31.46 -14.76 12.47
N PRO A 517 -32.14 -13.87 13.22
CA PRO A 517 -33.41 -13.29 12.80
C PRO A 517 -33.32 -12.77 11.36
N GLN A 518 -34.37 -13.00 10.57
CA GLN A 518 -34.43 -12.60 9.17
C GLN A 518 -35.37 -11.41 9.02
N ALA A 519 -34.87 -10.35 8.40
CA ALA A 519 -35.69 -9.25 7.95
C ALA A 519 -36.66 -9.73 6.88
N THR A 520 -37.88 -9.20 6.87
CA THR A 520 -38.90 -9.58 5.90
C THR A 520 -38.75 -8.74 4.64
N LEU A 521 -38.53 -9.39 3.50
CA LEU A 521 -38.55 -8.72 2.20
C LEU A 521 -39.98 -8.25 1.90
N ILE A 522 -40.15 -6.94 1.74
CA ILE A 522 -41.44 -6.31 1.41
C ILE A 522 -41.57 -6.14 -0.10
N SER A 523 -40.49 -5.70 -0.75
CA SER A 523 -40.50 -5.38 -2.18
C SER A 523 -39.16 -5.71 -2.82
N GLU A 524 -39.22 -6.27 -4.02
CA GLU A 524 -38.10 -6.42 -4.94
C GLU A 524 -38.43 -5.64 -6.22
N ILE A 525 -37.54 -4.72 -6.58
CA ILE A 525 -37.78 -3.71 -7.59
C ILE A 525 -36.75 -3.86 -8.71
N SER A 526 -37.23 -3.93 -9.95
CA SER A 526 -36.39 -3.78 -11.16
C SER A 526 -36.34 -2.31 -11.56
N LEU A 527 -35.19 -1.68 -11.40
CA LEU A 527 -35.00 -0.22 -11.61
C LEU A 527 -34.91 0.16 -13.10
N GLY A 528 -34.73 -0.82 -14.00
CA GLY A 528 -34.53 -0.54 -15.42
C GLY A 528 -33.34 0.38 -15.65
N ASN A 529 -33.52 1.45 -16.44
CA ASN A 529 -32.49 2.46 -16.67
C ASN A 529 -32.46 3.56 -15.57
N GLN A 530 -33.39 3.54 -14.62
CA GLN A 530 -33.56 4.60 -13.62
C GLN A 530 -32.60 4.46 -12.42
N GLY A 531 -32.02 3.27 -12.23
CA GLY A 531 -31.16 2.97 -11.09
C GLY A 531 -29.91 3.87 -11.04
N GLY A 532 -29.67 4.46 -9.88
CA GLY A 532 -28.58 5.42 -9.65
C GLY A 532 -27.27 4.78 -9.22
N SER A 533 -26.19 5.58 -9.23
CA SER A 533 -25.00 5.30 -8.41
C SER A 533 -25.20 5.67 -6.95
N GLN A 534 -26.17 6.52 -6.62
CA GLN A 534 -26.54 6.88 -5.25
C GLN A 534 -28.06 7.03 -5.14
N LEU A 535 -28.61 6.70 -3.98
CA LEU A 535 -30.01 6.89 -3.61
C LEU A 535 -30.12 7.96 -2.53
N PHE A 536 -31.09 8.85 -2.68
CA PHE A 536 -31.54 9.79 -1.65
C PHE A 536 -33.02 9.57 -1.38
N ILE A 537 -33.43 9.74 -0.12
CA ILE A 537 -34.78 9.42 0.34
C ILE A 537 -35.32 10.63 1.08
N GLY A 538 -36.47 11.15 0.62
CA GLY A 538 -37.12 12.30 1.22
C GLY A 538 -38.50 12.52 0.63
N ASP A 539 -39.33 13.22 1.39
CA ASP A 539 -40.67 13.60 0.97
C ASP A 539 -40.56 14.80 0.03
N ILE A 540 -40.73 14.58 -1.28
CA ILE A 540 -40.56 15.63 -2.29
C ILE A 540 -41.90 16.24 -2.72
N ASN A 541 -43.02 15.63 -2.33
CA ASN A 541 -44.37 16.02 -2.71
C ASN A 541 -45.21 16.50 -1.51
N ASN A 542 -44.63 16.49 -0.31
CA ASN A 542 -45.20 16.87 0.99
C ASN A 542 -46.48 16.09 1.36
N ASP A 543 -46.57 14.83 0.95
CA ASP A 543 -47.67 13.93 1.31
C ASP A 543 -47.40 13.11 2.60
N GLY A 544 -46.23 13.29 3.19
CA GLY A 544 -45.77 12.58 4.40
C GLY A 544 -45.15 11.21 4.11
N ILE A 545 -45.10 10.78 2.86
CA ILE A 545 -44.43 9.56 2.41
C ILE A 545 -43.14 9.96 1.69
N LYS A 546 -42.03 9.30 2.04
CA LYS A 546 -40.76 9.58 1.36
C LYS A 546 -40.67 8.89 0.01
N GLU A 547 -40.25 9.64 -1.00
CA GLU A 547 -39.88 9.18 -2.33
C GLU A 547 -38.41 8.75 -2.41
N PHE A 548 -38.07 8.10 -3.52
CA PHE A 548 -36.70 7.74 -3.88
C PHE A 548 -36.18 8.62 -5.01
N ILE A 549 -35.02 9.21 -4.79
CA ILE A 549 -34.31 10.02 -5.78
C ILE A 549 -33.01 9.31 -6.15
N TRP A 550 -32.96 8.83 -7.39
CA TRP A 550 -31.82 8.09 -7.95
C TRP A 550 -30.92 9.03 -8.73
N LEU A 551 -29.69 9.20 -8.27
CA LEU A 551 -28.68 10.00 -8.95
C LEU A 551 -27.75 9.11 -9.78
N GLN A 552 -27.65 9.40 -11.07
CA GLN A 552 -26.56 8.95 -11.93
C GLN A 552 -25.65 10.13 -12.20
N SER A 553 -24.42 10.08 -11.67
CA SER A 553 -23.43 11.14 -11.81
C SER A 553 -22.02 10.56 -11.78
N ALA A 554 -21.09 11.25 -12.43
CA ALA A 554 -19.67 10.98 -12.25
C ALA A 554 -19.14 11.48 -10.89
N GLY A 555 -19.89 12.34 -10.20
CA GLY A 555 -19.47 12.95 -8.94
C GLY A 555 -18.23 13.81 -9.12
N ILE A 556 -17.20 13.64 -8.29
CA ILE A 556 -15.94 14.36 -8.47
C ILE A 556 -15.21 13.94 -9.77
N PHE A 557 -15.55 12.78 -10.33
CA PHE A 557 -15.05 12.34 -11.63
C PHE A 557 -15.65 13.10 -12.82
N LYS A 558 -16.35 14.22 -12.60
CA LYS A 558 -16.58 15.21 -13.66
C LYS A 558 -15.43 16.23 -13.76
N SER A 559 -14.66 16.45 -12.70
CA SER A 559 -13.68 17.54 -12.61
C SER A 559 -12.35 17.25 -13.30
N ASP A 560 -11.83 18.18 -14.10
CA ASP A 560 -10.53 18.00 -14.77
C ASP A 560 -9.35 17.90 -13.79
N LEU A 561 -9.52 18.31 -12.53
CA LEU A 561 -8.49 18.17 -11.47
C LEU A 561 -8.09 16.72 -11.23
N PHE A 562 -9.00 15.78 -11.48
CA PHE A 562 -8.77 14.34 -11.33
C PHE A 562 -8.44 13.67 -12.67
N ALA A 563 -8.46 14.39 -13.80
CA ALA A 563 -8.18 13.82 -15.12
C ALA A 563 -6.78 13.20 -15.21
N GLN A 564 -5.82 13.68 -14.43
CA GLN A 564 -4.45 13.12 -14.38
C GLN A 564 -4.21 12.23 -13.16
N SER A 565 -5.19 12.00 -12.27
CA SER A 565 -4.98 11.24 -11.03
C SER A 565 -4.89 9.74 -11.30
N GLU A 566 -3.81 9.12 -10.88
CA GLU A 566 -3.59 7.70 -11.14
C GLU A 566 -4.21 6.77 -10.11
N HIS A 567 -4.76 7.34 -9.03
CA HIS A 567 -5.73 6.68 -8.17
C HIS A 567 -7.09 6.48 -8.86
N PHE A 568 -7.35 7.20 -9.96
CA PHE A 568 -8.62 7.22 -10.68
C PHE A 568 -8.45 7.00 -12.20
N ASN A 569 -7.40 6.28 -12.62
CA ASN A 569 -7.06 6.03 -14.04
C ASN A 569 -8.21 5.43 -14.85
N GLU A 570 -9.11 4.68 -14.23
CA GLU A 570 -10.25 4.04 -14.92
C GLU A 570 -11.26 5.05 -15.45
N ARG A 571 -11.32 6.27 -14.87
CA ARG A 571 -12.12 7.37 -15.41
C ARG A 571 -11.67 7.76 -16.82
N GLN A 572 -10.38 7.62 -17.15
CA GLN A 572 -9.80 7.99 -18.45
C GLN A 572 -10.12 6.99 -19.56
N ASP A 573 -10.73 5.84 -19.26
CA ASP A 573 -11.17 4.92 -20.30
C ASP A 573 -12.28 5.60 -21.14
N PRO A 574 -12.06 5.80 -22.46
CA PRO A 574 -13.03 6.45 -23.34
C PRO A 574 -14.36 5.68 -23.45
N GLY A 575 -14.42 4.45 -22.93
CA GLY A 575 -15.64 3.68 -22.73
C GLY A 575 -16.52 4.14 -21.56
N PHE A 576 -16.17 5.22 -20.84
CA PHE A 576 -16.98 5.78 -19.77
C PHE A 576 -17.50 7.20 -20.04
N ASN A 577 -18.77 7.44 -19.70
CA ASN A 577 -19.41 8.75 -19.80
C ASN A 577 -19.19 9.58 -18.53
N GLN A 578 -18.21 10.49 -18.55
CA GLN A 578 -17.90 11.40 -17.43
C GLN A 578 -18.89 12.58 -17.29
N HIS A 579 -19.74 12.79 -18.30
CA HIS A 579 -20.72 13.88 -18.32
C HIS A 579 -22.14 13.38 -18.02
N LEU A 580 -22.29 12.10 -17.66
CA LEU A 580 -23.58 11.54 -17.30
C LEU A 580 -24.15 12.31 -16.11
N PHE A 581 -25.37 12.80 -16.29
CA PHE A 581 -26.22 13.31 -15.23
C PHE A 581 -27.64 12.87 -15.53
N CYS A 582 -28.22 12.15 -14.58
CA CYS A 582 -29.65 11.85 -14.55
C CYS A 582 -30.11 11.80 -13.11
N LEU A 583 -31.13 12.58 -12.79
CA LEU A 583 -31.81 12.54 -11.51
C LEU A 583 -33.23 12.05 -11.74
N THR A 584 -33.58 10.92 -11.13
CA THR A 584 -34.89 10.28 -11.33
C THR A 584 -35.62 10.17 -10.01
N ALA A 585 -36.82 10.73 -9.93
CA ALA A 585 -37.69 10.58 -8.77
C ALA A 585 -38.73 9.48 -9.02
N THR A 586 -38.86 8.57 -8.06
CA THR A 586 -39.86 7.51 -8.07
C THR A 586 -40.58 7.43 -6.73
N ASP A 587 -41.81 6.94 -6.75
CA ASP A 587 -42.42 6.44 -5.52
C ASP A 587 -41.71 5.14 -5.05
N GLN A 588 -42.11 4.61 -3.90
CA GLN A 588 -41.54 3.38 -3.35
C GLN A 588 -41.88 2.10 -4.14
N ASN A 589 -42.83 2.19 -5.09
CA ASN A 589 -43.19 1.12 -6.02
C ASN A 589 -42.47 1.26 -7.37
N ASN A 590 -41.50 2.17 -7.47
CA ASN A 590 -40.73 2.47 -8.68
C ASN A 590 -41.58 3.03 -9.84
N ARG A 591 -42.69 3.71 -9.51
CA ARG A 591 -43.42 4.53 -10.48
C ARG A 591 -42.65 5.83 -10.66
N LEU A 592 -42.31 6.13 -11.91
CA LEU A 592 -41.67 7.39 -12.28
C LEU A 592 -42.59 8.58 -11.96
N LEU A 593 -42.07 9.54 -11.19
CA LEU A 593 -42.72 10.82 -10.92
C LEU A 593 -42.21 11.87 -11.91
N TRP A 594 -40.89 12.06 -11.95
CA TRP A 594 -40.22 12.93 -12.90
C TRP A 594 -38.76 12.52 -13.10
N GLN A 595 -38.13 13.02 -14.16
CA GLN A 595 -36.74 12.78 -14.49
C GLN A 595 -36.10 14.03 -15.06
N VAL A 596 -34.90 14.37 -14.59
CA VAL A 596 -34.08 15.47 -15.11
C VAL A 596 -32.79 14.89 -15.68
N GLY A 597 -32.55 15.10 -16.97
CA GLY A 597 -31.44 14.49 -17.70
C GLY A 597 -31.81 13.17 -18.37
N ALA A 598 -30.81 12.55 -19.00
CA ALA A 598 -30.97 11.30 -19.74
C ALA A 598 -30.25 10.16 -19.00
N PRO A 599 -30.94 9.06 -18.65
CA PRO A 599 -30.33 7.97 -17.92
C PRO A 599 -29.38 7.20 -18.81
N TYR A 600 -28.43 6.52 -18.17
CA TYR A 600 -27.62 5.50 -18.81
C TYR A 600 -28.49 4.42 -19.46
N THR A 601 -28.16 4.07 -20.70
CA THR A 601 -28.76 2.94 -21.42
C THR A 601 -27.71 1.88 -21.69
N GLN A 602 -28.11 0.61 -21.81
CA GLN A 602 -27.17 -0.48 -22.15
C GLN A 602 -26.50 -0.31 -23.53
N SER A 603 -27.05 0.55 -24.40
CA SER A 603 -26.47 0.93 -25.69
C SER A 603 -25.43 2.06 -25.59
N SER A 604 -25.29 2.68 -24.42
CA SER A 604 -24.36 3.79 -24.16
C SER A 604 -23.06 3.28 -23.52
N PRO A 605 -21.95 4.03 -23.62
CA PRO A 605 -20.78 3.81 -22.78
C PRO A 605 -21.18 3.76 -21.30
N SER A 606 -20.56 2.86 -20.51
CA SER A 606 -20.81 2.72 -19.07
C SER A 606 -20.47 4.02 -18.34
N PHE A 607 -20.74 4.15 -17.04
CA PHE A 607 -20.25 5.28 -16.25
C PHE A 607 -19.59 4.86 -14.95
N VAL A 608 -18.69 5.72 -14.47
CA VAL A 608 -18.00 5.58 -13.19
C VAL A 608 -18.45 6.74 -12.31
N SER A 609 -18.73 6.47 -11.05
CA SER A 609 -19.25 7.43 -10.06
C SER A 609 -18.35 7.43 -8.84
N HIS A 610 -18.03 8.60 -8.30
CA HIS A 610 -17.27 8.69 -7.05
C HIS A 610 -17.60 9.94 -6.25
N ALA A 611 -17.70 9.79 -4.92
CA ALA A 611 -18.04 10.86 -3.98
C ALA A 611 -19.39 11.53 -4.31
N CYS A 612 -20.41 10.72 -4.60
CA CYS A 612 -21.74 11.19 -5.00
C CYS A 612 -22.70 11.28 -3.81
N GLU A 613 -22.33 10.77 -2.64
CA GLU A 613 -23.21 10.44 -1.52
C GLU A 613 -23.79 11.68 -0.83
N GLN A 614 -23.27 12.87 -1.14
CA GLN A 614 -23.65 14.14 -0.54
C GLN A 614 -24.03 15.21 -1.58
N MET A 615 -24.30 14.82 -2.83
CA MET A 615 -24.57 15.77 -3.92
C MET A 615 -26.02 16.26 -4.01
N VAL A 616 -26.92 15.70 -3.20
CA VAL A 616 -28.35 16.04 -3.18
C VAL A 616 -28.78 16.40 -1.77
N SER A 617 -29.57 17.46 -1.66
CA SER A 617 -30.31 17.83 -0.45
C SER A 617 -31.78 18.04 -0.81
N ILE A 618 -32.68 17.66 0.10
CA ILE A 618 -34.13 17.82 -0.05
C ILE A 618 -34.60 18.73 1.07
N ALA A 619 -35.14 19.90 0.72
CA ALA A 619 -35.57 20.90 1.69
C ALA A 619 -36.44 21.96 1.02
N ASP A 620 -37.40 22.51 1.76
CA ASP A 620 -38.15 23.74 1.44
C ASP A 620 -37.21 24.95 1.57
N ILE A 621 -36.39 25.17 0.53
CA ILE A 621 -35.33 26.18 0.53
C ILE A 621 -35.89 27.57 0.27
N ASP A 622 -37.01 27.68 -0.43
CA ASP A 622 -37.68 28.96 -0.67
C ASP A 622 -38.86 29.29 0.24
N ALA A 623 -39.11 28.45 1.25
CA ALA A 623 -40.09 28.63 2.31
C ALA A 623 -41.52 28.79 1.77
N ASP A 624 -41.85 28.09 0.68
CA ASP A 624 -43.19 28.08 0.08
C ASP A 624 -44.07 26.93 0.60
N GLY A 625 -43.53 26.08 1.47
CA GLY A 625 -44.21 24.92 2.02
C GLY A 625 -44.16 23.69 1.11
N GLN A 626 -43.40 23.72 0.02
CA GLN A 626 -43.07 22.58 -0.85
C GLN A 626 -41.57 22.28 -0.73
N ASN A 627 -41.18 21.01 -0.60
CA ASN A 627 -39.75 20.67 -0.63
C ASN A 627 -39.17 20.78 -2.05
N GLU A 628 -37.99 21.39 -2.17
CA GLU A 628 -37.15 21.35 -3.36
C GLU A 628 -36.13 20.21 -3.31
N VAL A 629 -35.61 19.86 -4.49
CA VAL A 629 -34.42 19.02 -4.63
C VAL A 629 -33.26 19.88 -5.11
N ILE A 630 -32.26 20.06 -4.25
CA ILE A 630 -31.06 20.84 -4.51
C ILE A 630 -29.94 19.87 -4.91
N VAL A 631 -29.34 20.06 -6.09
CA VAL A 631 -28.40 19.09 -6.67
C VAL A 631 -27.28 19.73 -7.48
N LEU A 632 -26.11 19.08 -7.51
CA LEU A 632 -25.00 19.42 -8.40
C LEU A 632 -25.04 18.61 -9.70
N ASP A 633 -25.14 19.27 -10.85
CA ASP A 633 -25.13 18.60 -12.15
C ASP A 633 -23.71 18.30 -12.68
N SER A 634 -23.62 17.56 -13.80
CA SER A 634 -22.35 17.23 -14.46
C SER A 634 -21.68 18.43 -15.13
N SER A 635 -22.41 19.53 -15.29
CA SER A 635 -21.94 20.79 -15.84
C SER A 635 -21.60 21.80 -14.74
N ASN A 636 -21.44 21.36 -13.48
CA ASN A 636 -21.03 22.19 -12.34
C ASN A 636 -22.01 23.32 -12.02
N ASN A 637 -23.28 23.12 -12.32
CA ASN A 637 -24.35 23.98 -11.85
C ASN A 637 -24.92 23.42 -10.55
N LEU A 638 -25.20 24.31 -9.61
CA LEU A 638 -26.12 24.07 -8.52
C LEU A 638 -27.53 24.34 -9.03
N LEU A 639 -28.39 23.32 -8.96
CA LEU A 639 -29.78 23.38 -9.40
C LEU A 639 -30.70 23.33 -8.19
N ILE A 640 -31.75 24.15 -8.21
CA ILE A 640 -32.92 24.03 -7.34
C ILE A 640 -34.06 23.52 -8.21
N LEU A 641 -34.54 22.32 -7.93
CA LEU A 641 -35.63 21.67 -8.64
C LEU A 641 -36.90 21.69 -7.79
N ASP A 642 -38.03 21.94 -8.42
CA ASP A 642 -39.36 21.70 -7.86
C ASP A 642 -39.52 20.21 -7.52
N GLY A 643 -39.81 19.88 -6.26
CA GLY A 643 -39.91 18.50 -5.80
C GLY A 643 -41.06 17.71 -6.43
N LEU A 644 -42.15 18.37 -6.86
CA LEU A 644 -43.32 17.70 -7.43
C LEU A 644 -43.11 17.27 -8.89
N ASN A 645 -42.39 18.08 -9.67
CA ASN A 645 -42.34 17.91 -11.11
C ASN A 645 -40.92 17.96 -11.71
N GLY A 646 -39.88 18.19 -10.90
CA GLY A 646 -38.49 18.22 -11.34
C GLY A 646 -38.12 19.44 -12.19
N LYS A 647 -38.99 20.44 -12.33
CA LYS A 647 -38.69 21.66 -13.08
C LYS A 647 -37.62 22.45 -12.36
N ILE A 648 -36.62 22.93 -13.11
CA ILE A 648 -35.59 23.82 -12.59
C ILE A 648 -36.26 25.15 -12.18
N LYS A 649 -36.33 25.42 -10.87
CA LYS A 649 -36.80 26.69 -10.28
C LYS A 649 -35.69 27.76 -10.37
N ALA A 650 -34.44 27.37 -10.10
CA ALA A 650 -33.28 28.24 -10.21
C ALA A 650 -31.99 27.44 -10.48
N SER A 651 -30.97 28.10 -11.04
CA SER A 651 -29.64 27.51 -11.19
C SER A 651 -28.54 28.56 -11.13
N ILE A 652 -27.36 28.14 -10.68
CA ILE A 652 -26.15 28.96 -10.71
C ILE A 652 -24.95 28.09 -11.07
N LYS A 653 -24.03 28.64 -11.87
CA LYS A 653 -22.75 28.01 -12.19
C LYS A 653 -21.79 28.20 -11.02
N LEU A 654 -21.21 27.11 -10.52
CA LEU A 654 -20.20 27.16 -9.46
C LEU A 654 -18.85 27.62 -9.99
N PRO A 655 -17.97 28.19 -9.13
CA PRO A 655 -16.68 28.72 -9.54
C PRO A 655 -15.68 27.65 -9.99
N ALA A 656 -15.91 26.38 -9.68
CA ALA A 656 -15.07 25.24 -10.04
C ALA A 656 -15.91 23.96 -10.24
N ASP A 657 -15.27 22.91 -10.72
CA ASP A 657 -15.91 21.67 -11.16
C ASP A 657 -15.83 20.49 -10.18
N ASN A 658 -15.16 20.69 -9.04
CA ASN A 658 -14.82 19.66 -8.07
C ASN A 658 -15.69 19.66 -6.80
N PHE A 659 -16.71 20.51 -6.71
CA PHE A 659 -17.67 20.48 -5.61
C PHE A 659 -18.53 19.21 -5.66
N SER A 660 -18.76 18.61 -4.48
CA SER A 660 -19.47 17.33 -4.34
C SER A 660 -20.32 17.21 -3.09
N ILE A 661 -20.43 18.27 -2.29
CA ILE A 661 -21.25 18.31 -1.07
C ILE A 661 -22.30 19.41 -1.20
N VAL A 662 -23.55 19.07 -0.88
CA VAL A 662 -24.71 19.97 -0.77
C VAL A 662 -25.38 19.71 0.57
N LYS A 663 -25.49 20.73 1.40
CA LYS A 663 -26.30 20.72 2.63
C LYS A 663 -27.21 21.94 2.65
N THR A 664 -28.30 21.85 3.39
CA THR A 664 -29.25 22.96 3.56
C THR A 664 -29.53 23.23 5.03
N SER A 665 -29.78 24.49 5.37
CA SER A 665 -30.39 24.91 6.63
C SER A 665 -31.64 25.72 6.31
N ILE A 666 -32.75 25.36 6.95
CA ILE A 666 -34.07 25.96 6.70
C ILE A 666 -34.70 26.62 7.95
N LYS A 667 -33.95 26.68 9.06
CA LYS A 667 -34.50 27.12 10.34
C LYS A 667 -34.89 28.60 10.40
N GLU A 668 -34.29 29.46 9.58
CA GLU A 668 -34.73 30.85 9.47
C GLU A 668 -36.12 30.98 8.80
N GLY A 669 -36.61 29.94 8.12
CA GLY A 669 -37.98 29.87 7.62
C GLY A 669 -38.33 30.89 6.53
N THR A 670 -37.32 31.47 5.87
CA THR A 670 -37.50 32.40 4.76
C THR A 670 -36.50 32.10 3.66
N ARG A 671 -36.89 32.31 2.40
CA ARG A 671 -35.99 32.12 1.25
C ARG A 671 -34.64 32.81 1.38
N GLN A 672 -34.62 34.03 1.91
CA GLN A 672 -33.39 34.81 2.08
C GLN A 672 -32.58 34.37 3.31
N GLY A 673 -33.26 33.86 4.33
CA GLY A 673 -32.65 33.41 5.57
C GLY A 673 -32.12 31.97 5.53
N ASN A 674 -32.75 31.11 4.75
CA ASN A 674 -32.30 29.75 4.53
C ASN A 674 -30.91 29.73 3.86
N ARG A 675 -30.15 28.66 4.07
CA ARG A 675 -28.79 28.49 3.52
C ARG A 675 -28.65 27.21 2.72
N ILE A 676 -27.87 27.31 1.64
CA ILE A 676 -27.32 26.18 0.90
C ILE A 676 -25.81 26.23 1.08
N LEU A 677 -25.26 25.20 1.69
CA LEU A 677 -23.83 25.03 1.87
C LEU A 677 -23.28 24.09 0.79
N ILE A 678 -22.25 24.54 0.08
CA ILE A 678 -21.57 23.79 -0.98
C ILE A 678 -20.11 23.55 -0.58
N GLY A 679 -19.73 22.29 -0.49
CA GLY A 679 -18.40 21.87 -0.03
C GLY A 679 -17.57 21.19 -1.13
N ASN A 680 -16.26 21.41 -1.07
CA ASN A 680 -15.27 20.62 -1.79
C ASN A 680 -14.79 19.49 -0.87
N ALA A 681 -15.00 18.23 -1.27
CA ALA A 681 -14.67 17.09 -0.43
C ALA A 681 -13.21 16.61 -0.56
N ASP A 682 -12.44 17.10 -1.54
CA ASP A 682 -11.18 16.46 -1.92
C ASP A 682 -10.18 17.51 -2.47
N LYS A 683 -9.37 17.11 -3.46
CA LYS A 683 -8.34 17.91 -4.11
C LYS A 683 -8.87 19.32 -4.45
N PRO A 684 -8.17 20.38 -4.00
CA PRO A 684 -8.60 21.74 -4.20
C PRO A 684 -8.19 22.29 -5.57
N TYR A 685 -8.84 23.37 -5.96
CA TYR A 685 -8.34 24.26 -7.02
C TYR A 685 -7.58 25.43 -6.38
N MET A 686 -6.59 25.98 -7.10
CA MET A 686 -5.78 27.08 -6.59
C MET A 686 -6.65 28.31 -6.29
N PRO A 687 -6.42 29.05 -5.18
CA PRO A 687 -5.31 28.92 -4.22
C PRO A 687 -5.61 28.07 -2.96
N TYR A 688 -6.71 27.34 -2.92
CA TYR A 688 -7.25 26.73 -1.70
C TYR A 688 -6.49 25.49 -1.22
N GLU A 689 -6.54 25.24 0.10
CA GLU A 689 -6.04 23.99 0.69
C GLU A 689 -7.05 22.83 0.55
N TYR A 690 -6.63 21.61 0.90
CA TYR A 690 -7.46 20.40 0.77
C TYR A 690 -8.82 20.58 1.44
N GLY A 691 -9.89 20.06 0.80
CA GLY A 691 -11.26 20.15 1.30
C GLY A 691 -11.86 21.57 1.29
N ASN A 692 -11.19 22.54 0.66
CA ASN A 692 -11.63 23.94 0.59
C ASN A 692 -11.72 24.43 -0.87
N PRO A 693 -12.46 25.52 -1.14
CA PRO A 693 -13.25 26.33 -0.22
C PRO A 693 -14.68 25.79 -0.02
N TRP A 694 -15.41 26.42 0.90
CA TRP A 694 -16.83 26.21 1.13
C TRP A 694 -17.63 27.46 0.79
N LEU A 695 -18.81 27.28 0.18
CA LEU A 695 -19.65 28.37 -0.32
C LEU A 695 -21.02 28.35 0.38
N PHE A 696 -21.47 29.52 0.83
CA PHE A 696 -22.77 29.73 1.45
C PHE A 696 -23.62 30.54 0.49
N TYR A 697 -24.73 29.96 0.04
CA TYR A 697 -25.75 30.64 -0.73
C TYR A 697 -27.03 30.76 0.09
N ASN A 698 -27.88 31.73 -0.23
CA ASN A 698 -29.27 31.74 0.24
C ASN A 698 -30.20 31.02 -0.76
N GLY A 699 -31.51 30.94 -0.47
CA GLY A 699 -32.51 30.35 -1.36
C GLY A 699 -32.77 31.12 -2.67
N ASN A 700 -32.18 32.30 -2.84
CA ASN A 700 -32.12 33.01 -4.13
C ASN A 700 -30.87 32.66 -4.95
N LEU A 701 -30.00 31.77 -4.45
CA LEU A 701 -28.67 31.50 -5.00
C LEU A 701 -27.73 32.72 -4.98
N GLU A 702 -27.94 33.66 -4.06
CA GLU A 702 -27.01 34.77 -3.81
C GLU A 702 -25.90 34.28 -2.89
N LEU A 703 -24.63 34.50 -3.28
CA LEU A 703 -23.47 34.12 -2.47
C LEU A 703 -23.39 35.02 -1.24
N ILE A 704 -23.51 34.42 -0.06
CA ILE A 704 -23.40 35.07 1.26
C ILE A 704 -21.94 35.08 1.72
N HIS A 705 -21.27 33.93 1.62
CA HIS A 705 -19.90 33.75 2.10
C HIS A 705 -19.12 32.70 1.30
N GLN A 706 -17.81 32.89 1.23
CA GLN A 706 -16.86 31.93 0.72
C GLN A 706 -15.65 31.90 1.64
N GLY A 707 -15.35 30.73 2.21
CA GLY A 707 -14.35 30.58 3.28
C GLY A 707 -13.49 29.33 3.15
N GLU A 708 -12.35 29.36 3.85
CA GLU A 708 -11.51 28.18 4.11
C GLU A 708 -11.62 27.81 5.59
N TYR A 709 -11.87 26.53 5.87
CA TYR A 709 -12.03 26.01 7.22
C TYR A 709 -10.98 24.95 7.54
N ILE A 710 -10.46 24.98 8.77
CA ILE A 710 -9.35 24.12 9.22
C ILE A 710 -9.82 22.67 9.27
N GLY A 711 -9.12 21.80 8.53
CA GLY A 711 -9.42 20.38 8.46
C GLY A 711 -10.72 20.05 7.73
N ALA A 712 -11.26 20.98 6.96
CA ALA A 712 -12.40 20.68 6.09
C ALA A 712 -12.07 19.51 5.15
N GLY A 713 -13.06 18.68 4.87
CA GLY A 713 -12.88 17.45 4.11
C GLY A 713 -14.21 16.91 3.61
N HIS A 714 -14.48 15.63 3.86
CA HIS A 714 -15.55 14.90 3.19
C HIS A 714 -16.95 15.09 3.78
N ASN A 715 -17.11 15.75 4.92
CA ASN A 715 -18.42 15.94 5.54
C ASN A 715 -18.51 17.27 6.32
N ALA A 716 -19.74 17.76 6.47
CA ALA A 716 -20.12 18.83 7.38
C ALA A 716 -21.48 18.50 8.01
N VAL A 717 -21.66 18.85 9.28
CA VAL A 717 -22.92 18.64 10.00
C VAL A 717 -23.64 19.97 10.14
N VAL A 718 -24.94 19.97 9.83
CA VAL A 718 -25.83 21.12 9.97
C VAL A 718 -26.79 20.85 11.12
N PHE A 719 -26.76 21.70 12.14
CA PHE A 719 -27.67 21.62 13.28
C PHE A 719 -27.57 22.89 14.12
N ASP A 720 -28.68 23.26 14.75
CA ASP A 720 -28.74 24.24 15.83
C ASP A 720 -27.93 23.78 17.04
N ALA A 721 -26.73 24.35 17.14
CA ALA A 721 -25.69 23.97 18.07
C ALA A 721 -25.78 24.78 19.37
N ASN A 722 -26.35 25.99 19.33
CA ASN A 722 -26.47 26.87 20.49
C ASN A 722 -27.91 26.95 21.06
N ALA A 723 -28.87 26.22 20.47
CA ALA A 723 -30.29 26.21 20.81
C ALA A 723 -31.00 27.57 20.64
N ASP A 724 -30.55 28.41 19.71
CA ASP A 724 -31.15 29.72 19.42
C ASP A 724 -32.24 29.66 18.33
N GLY A 725 -32.43 28.50 17.71
CA GLY A 725 -33.40 28.30 16.65
C GLY A 725 -32.87 28.61 15.25
N VAL A 726 -31.58 28.84 15.07
CA VAL A 726 -30.84 28.93 13.80
C VAL A 726 -29.88 27.73 13.74
N ASP A 727 -29.57 27.20 12.54
CA ASP A 727 -28.57 26.14 12.46
C ASP A 727 -27.15 26.71 12.29
N GLU A 728 -26.19 26.05 12.93
CA GLU A 728 -24.77 26.20 12.68
C GLU A 728 -24.23 25.07 11.80
N PHE A 729 -22.99 25.25 11.36
CA PHE A 729 -22.25 24.27 10.58
C PHE A 729 -20.98 23.86 11.31
N LEU A 730 -20.83 22.57 11.58
CA LEU A 730 -19.56 22.00 12.01
C LEU A 730 -18.80 21.52 10.78
N ILE A 731 -17.77 22.28 10.38
CA ILE A 731 -16.95 22.06 9.18
C ILE A 731 -15.50 21.83 9.61
N GLY A 732 -14.98 20.63 9.34
CA GLY A 732 -13.66 20.24 9.81
C GLY A 732 -13.58 20.31 11.34
N TYR A 733 -12.67 21.14 11.85
CA TYR A 733 -12.47 21.36 13.28
C TYR A 733 -13.06 22.68 13.80
N GLN A 734 -14.01 23.29 13.07
CA GLN A 734 -14.56 24.61 13.37
C GLN A 734 -16.09 24.62 13.35
N LEU A 735 -16.69 25.28 14.34
CA LEU A 735 -18.10 25.63 14.32
C LEU A 735 -18.28 26.99 13.67
N VAL A 736 -19.23 27.08 12.74
CA VAL A 736 -19.43 28.20 11.83
C VAL A 736 -20.89 28.62 11.89
N ASP A 737 -21.14 29.92 11.94
CA ASP A 737 -22.50 30.49 11.97
C ASP A 737 -23.20 30.44 10.60
N ILE A 738 -24.46 30.83 10.57
CA ILE A 738 -25.31 30.88 9.37
C ILE A 738 -24.75 31.78 8.25
N ASN A 739 -23.82 32.69 8.57
CA ASN A 739 -23.21 33.64 7.64
C ASN A 739 -21.77 33.24 7.26
N GLY A 740 -21.32 32.05 7.65
CA GLY A 740 -19.99 31.53 7.33
C GLY A 740 -18.87 32.03 8.26
N GLN A 741 -19.18 32.73 9.35
CA GLN A 741 -18.17 33.18 10.32
C GLN A 741 -17.85 32.10 11.34
N VAL A 742 -16.57 31.94 11.64
CA VAL A 742 -16.11 30.98 12.65
C VAL A 742 -16.54 31.46 14.04
N ILE A 743 -17.36 30.67 14.73
CA ILE A 743 -17.75 30.89 16.12
C ILE A 743 -16.58 30.47 17.03
N TRP A 744 -16.05 29.26 16.81
CA TRP A 744 -14.87 28.76 17.51
C TRP A 744 -14.11 27.73 16.66
N THR A 745 -12.83 27.55 17.01
CA THR A 745 -11.96 26.49 16.50
C THR A 745 -11.67 25.51 17.64
N MET A 746 -11.69 24.20 17.37
CA MET A 746 -11.35 23.20 18.38
C MET A 746 -10.02 23.55 19.06
N ASP A 747 -9.96 23.47 20.39
CA ASP A 747 -8.81 23.87 21.22
C ASP A 747 -7.47 23.24 20.77
N LYS A 748 -7.49 22.02 20.23
CA LYS A 748 -6.31 21.33 19.69
C LYS A 748 -5.75 21.93 18.40
N TRP A 749 -6.56 22.68 17.66
CA TRP A 749 -6.17 23.37 16.42
C TRP A 749 -6.12 24.89 16.58
N GLU A 750 -6.50 25.41 17.75
CA GLU A 750 -6.39 26.83 18.04
C GLU A 750 -4.94 27.30 17.89
N ASN A 751 -4.72 28.32 17.06
CA ASN A 751 -3.40 28.88 16.74
C ASN A 751 -2.40 27.88 16.11
N ARG A 752 -2.85 26.75 15.56
CA ARG A 752 -2.01 25.81 14.81
C ARG A 752 -2.26 25.91 13.32
N LYS A 753 -1.19 25.73 12.54
CA LYS A 753 -1.30 25.51 11.11
C LYS A 753 -1.34 24.01 10.85
N MET A 754 -2.13 23.59 9.86
CA MET A 754 -2.16 22.22 9.38
C MET A 754 -0.95 21.99 8.48
N ASP A 755 -0.10 21.01 8.84
CA ASP A 755 1.16 20.74 8.13
C ASP A 755 0.92 19.89 6.88
N GLU A 756 -0.03 18.96 6.96
CA GLU A 756 -0.40 18.04 5.87
C GLU A 756 -1.93 17.98 5.72
N PRO A 757 -2.60 19.01 5.15
CA PRO A 757 -4.06 19.08 5.07
C PRO A 757 -4.75 17.85 4.47
N ALA A 758 -4.14 17.20 3.48
CA ALA A 758 -4.68 15.99 2.85
C ALA A 758 -4.57 14.70 3.69
N GLU A 759 -3.82 14.73 4.80
CA GLU A 759 -3.66 13.60 5.72
C GLU A 759 -4.25 13.92 7.12
N GLN A 760 -4.73 15.15 7.33
CA GLN A 760 -5.22 15.67 8.62
C GLN A 760 -6.64 16.23 8.53
N HIS A 761 -7.28 16.14 7.35
CA HIS A 761 -8.67 16.56 7.16
C HIS A 761 -9.64 15.64 7.89
N VAL A 762 -10.87 16.14 8.03
CA VAL A 762 -11.98 15.38 8.61
C VAL A 762 -12.69 14.60 7.51
N ASP A 763 -12.71 13.29 7.65
CA ASP A 763 -13.47 12.40 6.76
C ASP A 763 -14.95 12.35 7.18
N ASP A 764 -15.25 12.38 8.49
CA ASP A 764 -16.63 12.24 8.99
C ASP A 764 -16.83 12.79 10.41
N ILE A 765 -18.08 13.13 10.72
CA ILE A 765 -18.51 13.73 11.99
C ILE A 765 -19.85 13.13 12.43
N SER A 766 -19.90 12.62 13.66
CA SER A 766 -21.14 12.19 14.32
C SER A 766 -21.46 13.03 15.53
N ILE A 767 -22.69 13.53 15.62
CA ILE A 767 -23.20 14.28 16.79
C ILE A 767 -23.96 13.36 17.74
N VAL A 768 -23.76 13.57 19.03
CA VAL A 768 -24.54 12.96 20.11
C VAL A 768 -25.02 14.01 21.09
N LYS A 769 -26.30 13.95 21.46
CA LYS A 769 -26.88 14.79 22.50
C LYS A 769 -26.90 14.03 23.82
N ILE A 770 -26.39 14.63 24.89
CA ILE A 770 -26.33 14.05 26.23
C ILE A 770 -26.80 15.11 27.21
N ASP A 771 -27.87 14.81 27.95
CA ASP A 771 -28.59 15.77 28.79
C ASP A 771 -28.96 17.04 27.99
N ASN A 772 -28.44 18.21 28.38
CA ASN A 772 -28.69 19.50 27.73
C ASN A 772 -27.51 19.99 26.87
N ASP A 773 -26.53 19.12 26.57
CA ASP A 773 -25.36 19.47 25.77
C ASP A 773 -25.20 18.52 24.57
N TRP A 774 -24.37 18.92 23.60
CA TRP A 774 -23.99 18.07 22.47
C TRP A 774 -22.48 17.85 22.43
N PHE A 775 -22.12 16.71 21.85
CA PHE A 775 -20.76 16.30 21.64
C PHE A 775 -20.59 15.82 20.20
N ALA A 776 -19.38 15.98 19.66
CA ALA A 776 -19.03 15.48 18.34
C ALA A 776 -17.89 14.47 18.42
N ALA A 777 -18.09 13.31 17.80
CA ALA A 777 -17.01 12.41 17.41
C ALA A 777 -16.53 12.83 16.02
N ILE A 778 -15.27 13.24 15.90
CA ILE A 778 -14.66 13.74 14.66
C ILE A 778 -13.57 12.76 14.22
N ALA A 779 -13.78 12.15 13.06
CA ALA A 779 -12.81 11.27 12.41
C ALA A 779 -11.87 12.09 11.52
N GLY A 780 -10.75 12.55 12.08
CA GLY A 780 -9.64 13.13 11.31
C GLY A 780 -8.76 12.01 10.76
N SER A 781 -8.34 12.09 9.49
CA SER A 781 -7.62 11.01 8.80
C SER A 781 -6.32 10.54 9.51
N ASP A 782 -5.82 11.27 10.52
CA ASP A 782 -4.73 10.86 11.41
C ASP A 782 -5.16 10.55 12.86
N GLN A 783 -6.32 11.03 13.31
CA GLN A 783 -6.73 11.03 14.72
C GLN A 783 -8.26 11.16 14.92
N LEU A 784 -8.79 10.43 15.90
CA LEU A 784 -10.17 10.59 16.38
C LEU A 784 -10.21 11.59 17.54
N TYR A 785 -11.16 12.53 17.48
CA TYR A 785 -11.45 13.48 18.56
C TYR A 785 -12.88 13.31 19.08
N PHE A 786 -13.06 13.56 20.36
CA PHE A 786 -14.38 13.75 20.97
C PHE A 786 -14.41 15.10 21.67
N ILE A 787 -15.29 15.98 21.21
CA ILE A 787 -15.38 17.37 21.66
C ILE A 787 -16.74 17.66 22.26
N ASP A 788 -16.81 18.68 23.13
CA ASP A 788 -18.09 19.28 23.54
C ASP A 788 -18.51 20.45 22.65
N SER A 789 -19.68 21.01 22.95
CA SER A 789 -20.27 22.14 22.25
C SER A 789 -19.44 23.43 22.25
N ALA A 790 -18.47 23.55 23.17
CA ALA A 790 -17.55 24.68 23.25
C ALA A 790 -16.24 24.45 22.48
N GLY A 791 -16.13 23.36 21.72
CA GLY A 791 -14.93 23.03 20.96
C GLY A 791 -13.78 22.50 21.82
N ARG A 792 -14.03 22.08 23.06
CA ARG A 792 -12.99 21.54 23.95
C ARG A 792 -12.83 20.04 23.73
N CYS A 793 -11.62 19.60 23.44
CA CYS A 793 -11.31 18.18 23.30
C CYS A 793 -11.40 17.47 24.65
N LYS A 794 -12.42 16.61 24.82
CA LYS A 794 -12.59 15.77 26.01
C LYS A 794 -11.58 14.63 26.03
N TRP A 795 -11.40 13.99 24.88
CA TRP A 795 -10.39 12.97 24.68
C TRP A 795 -10.10 12.81 23.19
N GLU A 796 -8.94 12.23 22.89
CA GLU A 796 -8.48 11.96 21.53
C GLU A 796 -7.84 10.56 21.48
N LYS A 797 -7.90 9.91 20.31
CA LYS A 797 -7.27 8.61 20.07
C LYS A 797 -6.54 8.65 18.74
N LYS A 798 -5.24 8.37 18.76
CA LYS A 798 -4.49 8.14 17.53
C LYS A 798 -4.91 6.80 16.93
N LEU A 799 -5.63 6.84 15.82
CA LEU A 799 -6.12 5.68 15.10
C LEU A 799 -5.55 5.70 13.68
N PRO A 800 -5.27 4.54 13.07
CA PRO A 800 -4.70 4.49 11.73
C PRO A 800 -5.76 4.79 10.67
N HIS A 801 -5.99 6.06 10.31
CA HIS A 801 -6.94 6.47 9.25
C HIS A 801 -8.43 6.24 9.61
N PRO A 802 -8.93 6.79 10.73
CA PRO A 802 -10.36 6.71 11.06
C PRO A 802 -11.14 7.52 10.02
N GLN A 803 -12.05 6.88 9.28
CA GLN A 803 -12.73 7.50 8.15
C GLN A 803 -14.20 7.80 8.42
N TYR A 804 -14.86 7.00 9.25
CA TYR A 804 -16.28 7.19 9.53
C TYR A 804 -16.56 6.94 11.01
N THR A 805 -17.55 7.65 11.52
CA THR A 805 -18.05 7.48 12.89
C THR A 805 -19.55 7.31 12.87
N VAL A 806 -20.07 6.47 13.76
CA VAL A 806 -21.50 6.32 14.01
C VAL A 806 -21.73 6.34 15.50
N VAL A 807 -22.72 7.10 15.94
CA VAL A 807 -23.18 7.04 17.34
C VAL A 807 -24.49 6.27 17.43
N LEU A 808 -24.47 5.18 18.18
CA LEU A 808 -25.65 4.35 18.46
C LEU A 808 -26.11 4.56 19.89
N SER A 809 -27.44 4.61 20.08
CA SER A 809 -28.03 4.55 21.41
C SER A 809 -28.18 3.09 21.87
N LYS A 810 -27.83 2.85 23.13
CA LYS A 810 -28.06 1.59 23.85
C LYS A 810 -28.78 1.91 25.16
N GLY A 811 -30.10 2.03 25.09
CA GLY A 811 -30.89 2.53 26.23
C GLY A 811 -30.55 3.99 26.52
N LYS A 812 -29.98 4.28 27.70
CA LYS A 812 -29.51 5.63 28.09
C LYS A 812 -28.05 5.92 27.75
N GLU A 813 -27.31 4.94 27.21
CA GLU A 813 -25.88 5.09 26.90
C GLU A 813 -25.65 5.32 25.41
N ALA A 814 -24.66 6.15 25.06
CA ALA A 814 -24.21 6.34 23.69
C ALA A 814 -22.90 5.59 23.43
N ARG A 815 -22.79 5.00 22.24
CA ARG A 815 -21.59 4.28 21.78
C ARG A 815 -21.08 4.88 20.50
N ILE A 816 -19.80 5.26 20.51
CA ILE A 816 -19.10 5.85 19.37
C ILE A 816 -18.37 4.73 18.65
N ILE A 817 -18.90 4.31 17.52
CA ILE A 817 -18.27 3.30 16.66
C ILE A 817 -17.46 4.03 15.60
N VAL A 818 -16.21 3.64 15.47
CA VAL A 818 -15.26 4.19 14.50
C VAL A 818 -15.00 3.10 13.47
N LEU A 819 -15.36 3.42 12.23
CA LEU A 819 -15.24 2.54 11.09
C LEU A 819 -14.01 2.95 10.27
N ASN A 820 -13.29 1.93 9.81
CA ASN A 820 -12.05 2.10 9.10
C ASN A 820 -12.02 1.14 7.91
N GLN A 821 -11.75 1.64 6.70
CA GLN A 821 -11.73 0.81 5.50
C GLN A 821 -10.51 -0.14 5.45
N ARG A 822 -9.53 0.03 6.35
CA ARG A 822 -8.17 -0.52 6.23
C ARG A 822 -7.67 -1.24 7.47
N GLU A 823 -8.37 -1.11 8.61
CA GLU A 823 -7.89 -1.51 9.93
C GLU A 823 -9.04 -1.95 10.85
N ILE A 824 -8.72 -2.22 12.11
CA ILE A 824 -9.66 -2.67 13.16
C ILE A 824 -10.72 -1.58 13.44
N MET A 825 -11.99 -1.98 13.54
CA MET A 825 -13.05 -1.09 14.03
C MET A 825 -12.96 -0.96 15.54
N ASN A 826 -13.22 0.25 16.04
CA ASN A 826 -13.21 0.51 17.47
C ASN A 826 -14.58 0.98 17.94
N CYS A 827 -14.94 0.66 19.17
CA CYS A 827 -16.07 1.27 19.84
C CYS A 827 -15.66 1.85 21.18
N PHE A 828 -16.04 3.10 21.40
CA PHE A 828 -15.79 3.82 22.64
C PHE A 828 -17.11 4.20 23.31
N ASP A 829 -17.09 4.31 24.64
CA ASP A 829 -18.11 5.06 25.36
C ASP A 829 -17.83 6.58 25.28
N ILE A 830 -18.75 7.37 25.82
CA ILE A 830 -18.65 8.84 25.85
C ILE A 830 -17.43 9.36 26.66
N ASN A 831 -16.87 8.54 27.54
CA ASN A 831 -15.70 8.87 28.36
C ASN A 831 -14.38 8.51 27.66
N GLY A 832 -14.44 7.91 26.47
CA GLY A 832 -13.26 7.49 25.70
C GLY A 832 -12.68 6.14 26.15
N THR A 833 -13.46 5.35 26.89
CA THR A 833 -13.13 3.97 27.25
C THR A 833 -13.40 3.08 26.04
N LEU A 834 -12.40 2.30 25.62
CA LEU A 834 -12.57 1.30 24.58
C LEU A 834 -13.49 0.18 25.09
N LEU A 835 -14.66 0.02 24.47
CA LEU A 835 -15.62 -1.04 24.77
C LEU A 835 -15.29 -2.31 24.00
N TRP A 836 -14.92 -2.19 22.72
CA TRP A 836 -14.47 -3.31 21.91
C TRP A 836 -13.62 -2.87 20.72
N GLU A 837 -12.59 -3.67 20.48
CA GLU A 837 -11.88 -3.93 19.22
C GLU A 837 -12.56 -4.92 18.28
N ARG A 838 -12.81 -4.74 16.97
CA ARG A 838 -13.15 -5.91 16.11
C ARG A 838 -12.66 -5.77 14.67
N LEU A 839 -12.15 -6.86 14.12
CA LEU A 839 -11.94 -7.03 12.68
C LEU A 839 -13.17 -7.67 12.04
N PHE A 840 -13.35 -7.44 10.75
CA PHE A 840 -14.47 -8.01 10.00
C PHE A 840 -14.42 -9.54 9.99
N PRO A 841 -15.58 -10.21 10.08
CA PRO A 841 -15.65 -11.63 9.78
C PRO A 841 -15.17 -11.93 8.36
N GLU A 842 -14.53 -13.07 8.21
CA GLU A 842 -14.05 -13.70 6.97
C GLU A 842 -14.95 -13.58 5.73
N HIS A 843 -16.26 -13.57 5.93
CA HIS A 843 -17.26 -13.66 4.87
C HIS A 843 -18.21 -12.46 4.85
N TRP A 844 -17.77 -11.35 5.44
CA TRP A 844 -18.54 -10.13 5.54
C TRP A 844 -18.04 -9.07 4.56
N PRO A 845 -18.93 -8.41 3.79
CA PRO A 845 -20.36 -8.73 3.60
C PRO A 845 -20.57 -9.96 2.68
N ILE A 846 -21.80 -10.52 2.64
CA ILE A 846 -22.12 -11.67 1.75
C ILE A 846 -22.11 -11.20 0.29
N LYS A 847 -21.89 -12.13 -0.64
CA LYS A 847 -21.91 -11.88 -2.09
C LYS A 847 -20.93 -10.79 -2.51
N ARG A 848 -19.87 -10.62 -1.73
CA ARG A 848 -18.73 -9.79 -2.05
C ARG A 848 -18.09 -10.29 -3.37
N PRO A 849 -17.82 -9.43 -4.36
CA PRO A 849 -17.23 -9.83 -5.64
C PRO A 849 -15.89 -10.58 -5.45
N LEU A 850 -15.68 -11.69 -6.16
CA LEU A 850 -14.48 -12.54 -6.03
C LEU A 850 -13.15 -11.80 -6.31
N SER A 851 -13.15 -10.78 -7.17
CA SER A 851 -11.97 -9.95 -7.44
C SER A 851 -11.57 -9.07 -6.24
N SER A 852 -12.48 -8.85 -5.29
CA SER A 852 -12.25 -7.98 -4.12
C SER A 852 -11.24 -8.52 -3.09
N TYR A 853 -10.80 -9.77 -3.22
CA TYR A 853 -9.83 -10.43 -2.34
C TYR A 853 -8.37 -10.19 -2.74
N THR A 854 -8.13 -9.58 -3.90
CA THR A 854 -6.79 -9.32 -4.42
C THR A 854 -6.60 -7.81 -4.63
N VAL A 855 -5.99 -7.13 -3.66
CA VAL A 855 -5.56 -5.71 -3.75
C VAL A 855 -6.72 -4.70 -3.99
N ARG A 856 -7.28 -4.17 -2.89
CA ARG A 856 -8.30 -3.09 -2.79
C ARG A 856 -9.19 -2.79 -4.01
N PRO A 857 -10.28 -3.54 -4.23
CA PRO A 857 -11.26 -3.19 -5.27
C PRO A 857 -12.55 -2.51 -4.80
N ILE A 858 -12.88 -2.44 -3.49
CA ILE A 858 -14.18 -1.95 -2.98
C ILE A 858 -13.97 -1.14 -1.69
N HIS A 859 -14.73 -0.05 -1.49
CA HIS A 859 -14.85 0.63 -0.19
C HIS A 859 -15.55 -0.30 0.80
N MET A 860 -14.80 -0.82 1.77
CA MET A 860 -15.34 -1.75 2.74
C MET A 860 -15.86 -0.98 3.95
N ASN A 861 -17.15 -1.13 4.25
CA ASN A 861 -17.76 -0.84 5.55
C ASN A 861 -17.81 0.64 5.95
N ALA A 862 -18.14 1.50 4.98
CA ALA A 862 -18.09 2.94 5.16
C ALA A 862 -18.74 3.65 3.96
N PRO A 863 -19.69 4.60 4.16
CA PRO A 863 -20.34 4.98 5.43
C PRO A 863 -21.33 3.91 5.93
N ALA A 864 -22.06 4.19 7.02
CA ALA A 864 -23.10 3.31 7.56
C ALA A 864 -24.39 4.08 7.88
N ALA A 865 -25.54 3.47 7.64
CA ALA A 865 -26.85 4.00 7.95
C ALA A 865 -27.37 3.44 9.29
N ILE A 866 -27.92 4.31 10.13
CA ILE A 866 -28.49 3.93 11.42
C ILE A 866 -29.92 3.43 11.21
N ILE A 867 -30.19 2.23 11.70
CA ILE A 867 -31.52 1.66 11.80
C ILE A 867 -32.06 1.97 13.19
N ARG A 868 -32.93 2.98 13.26
CA ARG A 868 -33.61 3.35 14.51
C ARG A 868 -34.71 2.34 14.82
N ARG A 869 -34.81 1.94 16.08
CA ARG A 869 -35.86 1.02 16.56
C ARG A 869 -36.74 1.72 17.59
N SER A 870 -37.93 1.17 17.82
CA SER A 870 -38.87 1.70 18.80
C SER A 870 -38.24 1.86 20.19
N GLU A 871 -38.76 2.83 20.95
CA GLU A 871 -38.23 3.22 22.25
C GLU A 871 -37.99 2.02 23.18
N GLY A 872 -36.78 1.92 23.74
CA GLY A 872 -36.33 0.79 24.57
C GLY A 872 -35.59 -0.32 23.83
N ASN A 873 -35.63 -0.35 22.49
CA ASN A 873 -34.79 -1.25 21.68
C ASN A 873 -33.48 -0.56 21.27
N PRO A 874 -32.33 -1.27 21.30
CA PRO A 874 -31.07 -0.69 20.86
C PRO A 874 -31.07 -0.42 19.36
N ASP A 875 -30.44 0.69 18.97
CA ASP A 875 -30.21 1.01 17.55
C ASP A 875 -29.34 -0.08 16.91
N LEU A 876 -29.59 -0.31 15.63
CA LEU A 876 -28.73 -1.11 14.76
C LEU A 876 -28.11 -0.19 13.70
N PHE A 877 -27.14 -0.70 12.95
CA PHE A 877 -26.66 -0.04 11.75
C PHE A 877 -26.41 -1.06 10.64
N VAL A 878 -26.43 -0.57 9.40
CA VAL A 878 -26.05 -1.29 8.19
C VAL A 878 -24.98 -0.50 7.46
N TYR A 879 -24.04 -1.19 6.83
CA TYR A 879 -23.04 -0.52 6.00
C TYR A 879 -23.66 -0.06 4.68
N LYS A 880 -23.42 1.19 4.31
CA LYS A 880 -23.88 1.75 3.05
C LYS A 880 -23.18 1.11 1.87
N GLU A 881 -21.92 0.71 1.99
CA GLU A 881 -21.15 0.11 0.89
C GLU A 881 -20.37 -1.14 1.31
N GLY A 882 -20.10 -2.01 0.35
CA GLY A 882 -19.14 -3.12 0.50
C GLY A 882 -19.63 -4.48 0.01
N GLY A 883 -20.93 -4.64 -0.28
CA GLY A 883 -21.59 -5.90 -0.65
C GLY A 883 -22.90 -6.08 0.11
N TRP A 884 -23.42 -7.31 0.20
CA TRP A 884 -24.72 -7.55 0.83
C TRP A 884 -24.68 -7.41 2.36
N PRO A 885 -25.39 -6.44 2.97
CA PRO A 885 -25.21 -6.09 4.38
C PRO A 885 -25.86 -7.08 5.35
N TYR A 886 -25.54 -6.93 6.64
CA TYR A 886 -26.39 -7.38 7.73
C TYR A 886 -26.63 -6.24 8.72
N GLY A 887 -27.68 -6.34 9.52
CA GLY A 887 -27.93 -5.42 10.63
C GLY A 887 -27.01 -5.75 11.80
N ILE A 888 -26.33 -4.73 12.32
CA ILE A 888 -25.30 -4.85 13.35
C ILE A 888 -25.75 -4.12 14.60
N ASP A 889 -25.57 -4.76 15.75
CA ASP A 889 -25.86 -4.16 17.04
C ASP A 889 -24.75 -3.22 17.53
N SER A 890 -25.01 -2.53 18.63
CA SER A 890 -24.04 -1.63 19.26
C SER A 890 -22.84 -2.33 19.92
N ASN A 891 -22.79 -3.67 19.89
CA ASN A 891 -21.62 -4.48 20.26
C ASN A 891 -20.79 -4.90 19.04
N GLY A 892 -21.12 -4.42 17.83
CA GLY A 892 -20.42 -4.77 16.60
C GLY A 892 -20.69 -6.22 16.17
N SER A 893 -21.85 -6.79 16.52
CA SER A 893 -22.22 -8.17 16.20
C SER A 893 -23.37 -8.20 15.18
N PRO A 894 -23.29 -9.03 14.12
CA PRO A 894 -24.42 -9.28 13.24
C PRO A 894 -25.61 -9.83 14.04
N CYS A 895 -26.76 -9.17 13.96
CA CYS A 895 -27.95 -9.56 14.70
C CYS A 895 -29.22 -9.64 13.85
N LEU A 896 -29.17 -9.20 12.59
CA LEU A 896 -30.30 -9.25 11.66
C LEU A 896 -29.81 -9.56 10.26
N PHE A 897 -30.38 -10.57 9.61
CA PHE A 897 -30.03 -10.99 8.26
C PHE A 897 -31.05 -10.51 7.23
N PHE A 898 -30.59 -9.97 6.10
CA PHE A 898 -31.46 -9.60 4.97
C PHE A 898 -31.40 -10.71 3.91
N PRO A 899 -32.42 -11.56 3.75
CA PRO A 899 -32.37 -12.69 2.81
C PRO A 899 -32.35 -12.23 1.35
N PRO A 900 -31.28 -12.47 0.57
CA PRO A 900 -31.20 -12.08 -0.83
C PRO A 900 -32.03 -13.02 -1.73
N THR A 901 -32.46 -12.50 -2.88
CA THR A 901 -33.09 -13.29 -3.95
C THR A 901 -32.08 -13.73 -5.02
N SER A 902 -32.55 -14.40 -6.08
CA SER A 902 -31.73 -14.80 -7.23
C SER A 902 -31.21 -13.60 -8.04
N TYR A 903 -31.91 -12.45 -8.04
CA TYR A 903 -31.48 -11.24 -8.74
C TYR A 903 -30.27 -10.55 -8.09
N ALA A 904 -29.96 -10.91 -6.85
CA ALA A 904 -28.76 -10.46 -6.16
C ALA A 904 -27.49 -11.24 -6.59
N GLU A 905 -27.54 -12.06 -7.65
CA GLU A 905 -26.36 -12.69 -8.26
C GLU A 905 -25.69 -11.75 -9.28
N THR A 906 -24.46 -11.30 -9.00
CA THR A 906 -23.69 -10.44 -9.91
C THR A 906 -23.10 -11.28 -11.06
N LYS A 907 -23.63 -11.15 -12.28
CA LYS A 907 -23.14 -11.88 -13.47
C LYS A 907 -22.06 -11.14 -14.28
N ASP A 908 -21.97 -9.83 -14.16
CA ASP A 908 -21.03 -9.00 -14.92
C ASP A 908 -19.80 -8.64 -14.07
N MET A 909 -18.78 -9.49 -14.05
CA MET A 909 -17.50 -9.16 -13.40
C MET A 909 -16.42 -8.91 -14.44
N ARG A 910 -15.88 -7.68 -14.45
CA ARG A 910 -14.65 -7.33 -15.19
C ARG A 910 -13.45 -7.56 -14.25
N PRO A 911 -12.61 -8.59 -14.49
CA PRO A 911 -11.56 -9.03 -13.54
C PRO A 911 -10.34 -8.07 -13.43
N LYS A 912 -10.44 -6.83 -13.92
CA LYS A 912 -9.32 -5.88 -14.02
C LYS A 912 -9.57 -4.53 -13.32
N LEU A 913 -10.73 -4.32 -12.68
CA LEU A 913 -11.09 -3.02 -12.09
C LEU A 913 -10.60 -2.91 -10.63
N ARG A 914 -9.94 -1.79 -10.31
CA ARG A 914 -9.42 -1.40 -8.98
C ARG A 914 -10.44 -0.70 -8.09
N ARG A 915 -11.58 -0.19 -8.59
CA ARG A 915 -12.64 0.44 -7.76
C ARG A 915 -14.04 0.00 -8.18
N ILE A 916 -14.34 -1.27 -8.01
CA ILE A 916 -15.56 -1.98 -8.41
C ILE A 916 -16.85 -1.29 -7.92
N ASN A 917 -16.86 -0.66 -6.75
CA ASN A 917 -18.00 0.14 -6.26
C ASN A 917 -18.27 1.36 -7.15
N ASP A 918 -17.22 2.09 -7.56
CA ASP A 918 -17.35 3.25 -8.45
C ASP A 918 -17.95 2.86 -9.83
N HIS A 919 -17.80 1.58 -10.23
CA HIS A 919 -18.42 1.00 -11.44
C HIS A 919 -19.84 0.47 -11.24
N GLY A 920 -20.41 0.58 -10.04
CA GLY A 920 -21.75 0.09 -9.71
C GLY A 920 -21.88 -1.44 -9.71
N LEU A 921 -20.76 -2.14 -9.45
CA LEU A 921 -20.70 -3.61 -9.39
C LEU A 921 -20.79 -4.13 -7.93
N SER A 922 -21.06 -3.25 -6.98
CA SER A 922 -21.33 -3.56 -5.56
C SER A 922 -22.82 -3.35 -5.24
N PHE A 923 -23.20 -3.70 -4.01
CA PHE A 923 -24.47 -3.29 -3.41
C PHE A 923 -24.26 -2.12 -2.46
N GLU A 924 -25.30 -1.30 -2.36
CA GLU A 924 -25.41 -0.24 -1.37
C GLU A 924 -26.62 -0.44 -0.46
N SER A 925 -26.64 0.21 0.70
CA SER A 925 -27.81 0.18 1.58
C SER A 925 -28.08 1.48 2.33
N GLU A 926 -29.37 1.75 2.55
CA GLU A 926 -29.85 2.90 3.30
C GLU A 926 -30.93 2.45 4.29
N ALA A 927 -31.05 3.17 5.40
CA ALA A 927 -32.12 2.99 6.37
C ALA A 927 -33.05 4.20 6.31
N PHE A 928 -34.36 3.96 6.25
CA PHE A 928 -35.34 5.03 6.16
C PHE A 928 -36.64 4.67 6.87
N ASP A 929 -37.28 5.69 7.44
CA ASP A 929 -38.66 5.63 7.89
C ASP A 929 -39.54 6.23 6.78
N SER A 930 -40.44 5.41 6.24
CA SER A 930 -41.29 5.73 5.09
C SER A 930 -42.28 6.85 5.38
N ALA A 931 -42.96 6.78 6.54
CA ALA A 931 -44.11 7.63 6.86
C ALA A 931 -43.87 8.46 8.13
N GLY A 932 -42.66 8.41 8.70
CA GLY A 932 -42.37 9.04 9.99
C GLY A 932 -43.03 8.32 11.15
N ASP A 933 -43.38 7.04 11.00
CA ASP A 933 -44.12 6.25 11.99
C ASP A 933 -43.22 5.56 13.03
N GLY A 934 -41.90 5.78 12.94
CA GLY A 934 -40.88 5.18 13.78
C GLY A 934 -40.40 3.79 13.32
N THR A 935 -40.95 3.26 12.23
CA THR A 935 -40.59 1.94 11.69
C THR A 935 -39.51 2.08 10.62
N SER A 936 -38.26 1.85 11.00
CA SER A 936 -37.16 1.82 10.04
C SER A 936 -37.29 0.63 9.08
N ARG A 937 -37.27 0.92 7.79
CA ARG A 937 -37.04 -0.02 6.69
C ARG A 937 -35.59 0.08 6.23
N VAL A 938 -35.12 -0.96 5.56
CA VAL A 938 -33.78 -0.97 4.94
C VAL A 938 -33.95 -1.23 3.46
N ILE A 939 -33.41 -0.35 2.63
CA ILE A 939 -33.29 -0.58 1.20
C ILE A 939 -31.86 -1.00 0.89
N ILE A 940 -31.73 -2.10 0.15
CA ILE A 940 -30.46 -2.58 -0.41
C ILE A 940 -30.60 -2.42 -1.92
N TYR A 941 -29.61 -1.88 -2.62
CA TYR A 941 -29.73 -1.61 -4.06
C TYR A 941 -28.42 -1.76 -4.82
N ASN A 942 -28.55 -1.89 -6.13
CA ASN A 942 -27.48 -1.66 -7.11
C ASN A 942 -28.08 -0.89 -8.30
N ARG A 943 -27.33 -0.68 -9.38
CA ARG A 943 -27.81 0.08 -10.55
C ARG A 943 -29.00 -0.55 -11.30
N ARG A 944 -29.37 -1.79 -11.01
CA ARG A 944 -30.42 -2.55 -11.74
C ARG A 944 -31.59 -2.96 -10.86
N TYR A 945 -31.35 -3.21 -9.58
CA TYR A 945 -32.33 -3.78 -8.66
C TYR A 945 -32.26 -3.12 -7.28
N ALA A 946 -33.40 -3.08 -6.59
CA ALA A 946 -33.49 -2.71 -5.19
C ALA A 946 -34.37 -3.68 -4.41
N TRP A 947 -34.09 -3.83 -3.12
CA TRP A 947 -34.79 -4.71 -2.19
C TRP A 947 -35.11 -3.92 -0.93
N ILE A 948 -36.39 -3.90 -0.55
CA ILE A 948 -36.87 -3.20 0.64
C ILE A 948 -37.24 -4.23 1.69
N TYR A 949 -36.65 -4.08 2.88
CA TYR A 949 -36.85 -4.95 4.02
C TYR A 949 -37.49 -4.19 5.18
N THR A 950 -38.34 -4.88 5.93
CA THR A 950 -38.72 -4.50 7.29
C THR A 950 -38.02 -5.42 8.29
N LEU A 951 -37.65 -4.85 9.44
CA LEU A 951 -36.86 -5.50 10.49
C LEU A 951 -37.65 -6.53 11.28
#